data_AF-A0A1I5MSE7-F1
#
_entry.id   AF-A0A1I5MSE7-F1
#
_cell.length_a   1.000
_cell.length_b   1.000
_cell.length_c   1.000
_cell.angle_alpha   90.00
_cell.angle_beta   90.00
_cell.angle_gamma   90.00
#
_symmetry.space_group_name_H-M   'P 1'
#
loop_
_entity.id
_entity.type
_entity.pdbx_description
1 polymer ?
#
loop_
_entity_poly.entity_id
_entity_poly.type
_entity_poly.pdbx_seq_one_letter_code
_entity_poly.pdbx_strand_id
1 'polypeptide(L)'
;MSININQPQDLPDIGFLENLANKFFTELPSSGSATGINPYELNYDYLTSQGNSGDLSNYAGNLPEPDYGKGIILNSASGGEVSPSGINPVNAIDLSNQRNTLPDPHYAGQGKVPQSVAGQGISPSAHYQGNEVDLSDPQTSLPDPHFAGEGRNPKSVAGSGISPSIRNQEVHESLPFASEHDFFPDLSEVLSGIPSFASTPQIPTFRPSGLGDASYYFLQSDHGSYLTNEFAKEKKQHPKASGFKALFDANLVKKDFPILQERINGRPLIWLDNAATTQKPRQVIDRISYFYQHENSNIHRAAHELAARATDAYEAAREKVRAFLNAGSTNEIVFVRGATEAINLVAKSWGDQHLSAGDEIIVSNLEHHANIVPWQQLAARKGLKLRVIPVDDDGQILLDEYAKLLNPKTKLVTFTQVSNALGTVTPAKKIIELAHQAGAKTLLDGAQSVSHLRVDLQALDADFFVFSGHKVFGPTGIGVLYGKEDLLNETQPWQGGGNMIKDVTFEHTQFHQAPSRFEAGTGNIADAVGLGAAIDYVNRLGIDNINQYEHYLLLYATNLLKDVPGLRLVGTAPDKASVLSFTLKGFTNDEVGQALNKEGIAVRTGHHCAQPILRRFGLESTVRPSLAFYNTCEDIDTLVESLYKLKRNK
;
A
#
# COMPACT_ATOMS: atom_id res chain seq x y z
N MET A 1 8.70 -55.85 -27.97
CA MET A 1 9.84 -55.21 -28.68
C MET A 1 10.32 -54.09 -27.80
N SER A 2 11.47 -54.27 -27.15
CA SER A 2 12.12 -53.23 -26.35
C SER A 2 12.93 -52.33 -27.27
N ILE A 3 12.70 -51.01 -27.21
CA ILE A 3 13.52 -50.04 -27.94
C ILE A 3 14.32 -49.25 -26.90
N ASN A 4 15.63 -49.32 -27.10
CA ASN A 4 16.70 -48.84 -26.23
C ASN A 4 16.94 -47.35 -26.53
N ILE A 5 16.75 -46.47 -25.53
CA ILE A 5 16.97 -45.02 -25.67
C ILE A 5 18.33 -44.70 -25.05
N ASN A 6 19.39 -44.87 -25.84
CA ASN A 6 20.72 -44.40 -25.51
C ASN A 6 21.39 -43.89 -26.80
N GLN A 7 21.09 -42.64 -27.16
CA GLN A 7 22.01 -41.70 -27.83
C GLN A 7 21.30 -40.35 -28.08
N PRO A 8 21.89 -39.21 -27.70
CA PRO A 8 21.40 -37.88 -28.07
C PRO A 8 21.94 -37.52 -29.45
N GLN A 9 21.07 -37.43 -30.45
CA GLN A 9 21.34 -36.65 -31.66
C GLN A 9 20.42 -35.42 -31.64
N ASP A 10 20.98 -34.27 -32.02
CA ASP A 10 20.37 -32.93 -32.11
C ASP A 10 20.69 -31.92 -30.99
N LEU A 11 21.89 -32.00 -30.39
CA LEU A 11 22.52 -30.81 -29.79
C LEU A 11 23.64 -30.32 -30.73
N PRO A 12 23.71 -29.01 -31.03
CA PRO A 12 24.77 -28.46 -31.87
C PRO A 12 26.14 -28.68 -31.21
N ASP A 13 27.13 -28.99 -32.06
CA ASP A 13 28.51 -29.23 -31.65
C ASP A 13 29.05 -28.07 -30.80
N ILE A 14 29.81 -28.39 -29.76
CA ILE A 14 30.40 -27.40 -28.84
C ILE A 14 31.34 -26.46 -29.62
N GLY A 15 32.06 -26.98 -30.62
CA GLY A 15 32.91 -26.17 -31.50
C GLY A 15 32.12 -25.17 -32.34
N PHE A 16 30.86 -25.47 -32.68
CA PHE A 16 29.96 -24.51 -33.35
C PHE A 16 29.50 -23.40 -32.41
N LEU A 17 29.14 -23.74 -31.17
CA LEU A 17 28.72 -22.77 -30.15
C LEU A 17 29.88 -21.84 -29.76
N GLU A 18 31.10 -22.36 -29.64
CA GLU A 18 32.30 -21.56 -29.37
C GLU A 18 32.63 -20.62 -30.52
N ASN A 19 32.51 -21.06 -31.77
CA ASN A 19 32.72 -20.19 -32.93
C ASN A 19 31.69 -19.07 -33.01
N LEU A 20 30.43 -19.37 -32.68
CA LEU A 20 29.35 -18.38 -32.66
C LEU A 20 29.59 -17.33 -31.57
N ALA A 21 30.01 -17.75 -30.37
CA ALA A 21 30.36 -16.86 -29.27
C ALA A 21 31.56 -15.98 -29.65
N ASN A 22 32.61 -16.55 -30.25
CA ASN A 22 33.80 -15.80 -30.65
C ASN A 22 33.49 -14.77 -31.75
N LYS A 23 32.61 -15.08 -32.70
CA LYS A 23 32.11 -14.10 -33.69
C LYS A 23 31.31 -12.98 -33.04
N PHE A 24 30.45 -13.30 -32.08
CA PHE A 24 29.66 -12.30 -31.37
C PHE A 24 30.55 -11.30 -30.60
N PHE A 25 31.62 -11.77 -29.94
CA PHE A 25 32.52 -10.90 -29.19
C PHE A 25 33.55 -10.16 -30.05
N THR A 26 33.77 -10.58 -31.31
CA THR A 26 34.65 -9.86 -32.25
C THR A 26 33.94 -8.74 -33.02
N GLU A 27 32.61 -8.73 -33.10
CA GLU A 27 31.83 -7.66 -33.72
C GLU A 27 31.48 -6.49 -32.78
N LEU A 28 31.86 -6.58 -31.49
CA LEU A 28 31.68 -5.48 -30.55
C LEU A 28 32.72 -4.36 -30.80
N PRO A 29 32.31 -3.10 -30.99
CA PRO A 29 33.24 -2.00 -31.19
C PRO A 29 34.04 -1.73 -29.91
N SER A 30 35.37 -1.84 -30.02
CA SER A 30 36.31 -1.53 -28.95
C SER A 30 36.63 -0.03 -28.90
N SER A 31 36.27 0.64 -27.82
CA SER A 31 37.02 1.83 -27.38
C SER A 31 38.18 1.33 -26.53
N GLY A 32 39.41 1.50 -27.05
CA GLY A 32 40.66 0.92 -26.58
C GLY A 32 41.11 1.30 -25.16
N SER A 33 42.19 0.74 -24.63
CA SER A 33 43.30 0.03 -25.27
C SER A 33 43.94 -0.99 -24.30
N ALA A 34 44.37 -2.12 -24.87
CA ALA A 34 45.14 -3.22 -24.29
C ALA A 34 46.43 -2.75 -23.55
N THR A 35 46.89 -3.48 -22.53
CA THR A 35 47.85 -4.58 -22.72
C THR A 35 47.55 -5.79 -21.83
N GLY A 36 47.81 -6.99 -22.36
CA GLY A 36 47.71 -8.27 -21.66
C GLY A 36 49.07 -8.95 -21.39
N ILE A 37 49.03 -9.82 -20.37
CA ILE A 37 49.83 -11.06 -20.11
C ILE A 37 51.33 -10.84 -19.79
N ASN A 38 51.89 -11.23 -18.63
CA ASN A 38 52.02 -12.60 -18.06
C ASN A 38 52.39 -12.55 -16.55
N PRO A 39 52.12 -13.58 -15.72
CA PRO A 39 52.35 -13.58 -14.28
C PRO A 39 53.59 -14.40 -13.89
N TYR A 40 54.80 -13.84 -13.98
CA TYR A 40 55.98 -14.32 -13.26
C TYR A 40 56.96 -13.15 -13.09
N GLU A 41 57.61 -13.08 -11.92
CA GLU A 41 58.71 -12.18 -11.53
C GLU A 41 58.34 -10.78 -10.98
N LEU A 42 58.45 -10.64 -9.66
CA LEU A 42 58.68 -9.35 -8.98
C LEU A 42 60.06 -9.42 -8.34
N ASN A 43 61.01 -8.66 -8.86
CA ASN A 43 62.26 -8.35 -8.17
C ASN A 43 62.73 -6.92 -8.50
N TYR A 44 63.00 -6.20 -7.42
CA TYR A 44 63.89 -5.05 -7.18
C TYR A 44 64.22 -4.03 -8.29
N ASP A 45 63.99 -2.77 -7.88
CA ASP A 45 64.91 -1.63 -7.98
C ASP A 45 64.91 -0.66 -9.19
N TYR A 46 64.71 0.62 -8.80
CA TYR A 46 65.43 1.84 -9.18
C TYR A 46 65.06 2.66 -10.44
N LEU A 47 65.13 3.99 -10.20
CA LEU A 47 65.26 5.18 -11.08
C LEU A 47 63.96 5.96 -11.37
N THR A 48 63.62 7.00 -10.59
CA THR A 48 64.11 8.41 -10.62
C THR A 48 63.78 9.20 -11.90
N SER A 49 62.91 10.20 -11.77
CA SER A 49 63.13 11.59 -12.22
C SER A 49 62.00 12.46 -11.65
N GLN A 50 62.34 13.35 -10.70
CA GLN A 50 62.37 14.82 -10.85
C GLN A 50 61.04 15.43 -11.37
N GLY A 51 60.39 16.38 -10.72
CA GLY A 51 60.74 17.25 -9.59
C GLY A 51 59.76 18.42 -9.54
N ASN A 52 59.87 19.22 -8.47
CA ASN A 52 59.14 20.45 -8.10
C ASN A 52 57.77 20.29 -7.44
N SER A 53 57.41 21.01 -6.38
CA SER A 53 58.10 21.75 -5.28
C SER A 53 56.97 22.42 -4.49
N GLY A 54 57.08 22.53 -3.16
CA GLY A 54 56.18 23.38 -2.36
C GLY A 54 55.83 22.85 -0.98
N ASP A 55 56.82 22.83 -0.10
CA ASP A 55 56.73 22.62 1.35
C ASP A 55 56.14 23.87 2.04
N LEU A 56 55.52 23.70 3.22
CA LEU A 56 55.61 24.62 4.37
C LEU A 56 54.86 24.03 5.58
N SER A 57 55.65 23.72 6.61
CA SER A 57 55.22 23.34 7.96
C SER A 57 55.45 24.50 8.96
N ASN A 58 54.78 24.37 10.11
CA ASN A 58 54.98 25.03 11.41
C ASN A 58 54.22 26.32 11.73
N TYR A 59 53.36 26.24 12.75
CA TYR A 59 53.49 27.03 13.98
C TYR A 59 52.92 26.27 15.20
N ALA A 60 53.69 26.29 16.29
CA ALA A 60 53.36 25.75 17.61
C ALA A 60 52.74 26.84 18.52
N GLY A 61 51.91 26.45 19.49
CA GLY A 61 51.52 27.32 20.61
C GLY A 61 50.33 26.88 21.45
N ASN A 62 50.62 26.25 22.59
CA ASN A 62 49.93 26.26 23.90
C ASN A 62 48.59 25.53 24.13
N LEU A 63 48.71 24.46 24.94
CA LEU A 63 47.75 23.75 25.80
C LEU A 63 47.32 24.63 27.02
N PRO A 64 46.24 24.32 27.80
CA PRO A 64 45.81 22.96 28.20
C PRO A 64 44.32 22.57 28.11
N GLU A 65 44.17 21.24 28.09
CA GLU A 65 43.03 20.28 28.15
C GLU A 65 41.93 20.47 29.24
N PRO A 66 40.88 19.59 29.34
CA PRO A 66 40.30 18.60 28.37
C PRO A 66 38.74 18.60 28.31
N ASP A 67 38.11 17.96 27.30
CA ASP A 67 37.42 16.64 27.41
C ASP A 67 36.43 16.29 26.26
N TYR A 68 36.50 15.02 25.83
CA TYR A 68 35.64 14.14 24.99
C TYR A 68 34.88 14.61 23.71
N GLY A 69 35.35 14.06 22.56
CA GLY A 69 34.61 13.04 21.77
C GLY A 69 33.42 13.44 20.88
N LYS A 70 33.67 13.84 19.63
CA LYS A 70 32.77 13.70 18.46
C LYS A 70 33.49 12.81 17.44
N GLY A 71 32.91 11.77 16.84
CA GLY A 71 31.80 11.84 15.89
C GLY A 71 32.37 11.95 14.48
N ILE A 72 32.15 10.96 13.61
CA ILE A 72 32.37 11.10 12.16
C ILE A 72 31.11 10.65 11.40
N ILE A 73 30.79 11.52 10.44
CA ILE A 73 29.69 11.58 9.49
C ILE A 73 29.94 10.63 8.31
N LEU A 74 28.89 10.02 7.79
CA LEU A 74 28.87 9.33 6.49
C LEU A 74 28.00 10.10 5.49
N ASN A 75 28.56 10.33 4.30
CA ASN A 75 27.82 10.73 3.10
C ASN A 75 27.84 9.59 2.07
N SER A 76 26.78 9.56 1.27
CA SER A 76 26.20 8.44 0.52
C SER A 76 26.59 8.32 -0.96
N ALA A 77 26.18 7.16 -1.52
CA ALA A 77 25.81 6.80 -2.90
C ALA A 77 26.80 5.79 -3.55
N SER A 78 26.42 4.72 -4.25
CA SER A 78 25.14 4.08 -4.59
C SER A 78 25.46 2.83 -5.44
N GLY A 79 24.76 1.71 -5.22
CA GLY A 79 24.57 0.65 -6.23
C GLY A 79 25.48 -0.58 -6.13
N GLY A 80 24.87 -1.76 -6.36
CA GLY A 80 25.57 -3.01 -6.65
C GLY A 80 25.40 -4.09 -5.59
N GLU A 81 24.89 -5.23 -6.03
CA GLU A 81 24.63 -6.46 -5.28
C GLU A 81 25.89 -7.08 -4.65
N VAL A 82 25.64 -8.20 -3.92
CA VAL A 82 26.55 -9.27 -3.52
C VAL A 82 27.01 -9.23 -2.04
N SER A 83 26.53 -10.23 -1.30
CA SER A 83 26.98 -10.62 0.04
C SER A 83 28.49 -10.85 0.10
N PRO A 84 29.16 -10.54 1.23
CA PRO A 84 30.40 -11.21 1.58
C PRO A 84 30.16 -12.15 2.77
N SER A 85 30.19 -13.45 2.45
CA SER A 85 30.63 -14.50 3.34
C SER A 85 32.06 -14.18 3.79
N GLY A 86 32.21 -13.63 5.00
CA GLY A 86 33.51 -13.41 5.64
C GLY A 86 33.77 -14.49 6.68
N ILE A 87 34.26 -15.65 6.22
CA ILE A 87 34.86 -16.67 7.09
C ILE A 87 36.18 -16.10 7.62
N ASN A 88 36.35 -16.05 8.94
CA ASN A 88 37.67 -15.96 9.56
C ASN A 88 37.95 -17.31 10.25
N PRO A 89 39.01 -18.06 9.86
CA PRO A 89 39.17 -19.45 10.21
C PRO A 89 40.03 -19.60 11.47
N VAL A 90 39.41 -19.81 12.62
CA VAL A 90 40.08 -20.47 13.75
C VAL A 90 39.05 -21.35 14.45
N ASN A 91 39.43 -22.60 14.69
CA ASN A 91 38.65 -23.72 15.26
C ASN A 91 37.91 -24.60 14.23
N ALA A 92 38.70 -25.30 13.43
CA ALA A 92 38.27 -26.57 12.86
C ALA A 92 37.94 -27.55 13.99
N ILE A 93 36.69 -28.02 14.05
CA ILE A 93 36.27 -29.07 14.98
C ILE A 93 36.56 -30.42 14.31
N ASP A 94 37.50 -31.16 14.89
CA ASP A 94 37.84 -32.53 14.51
C ASP A 94 36.77 -33.49 15.04
N LEU A 95 36.04 -34.11 14.12
CA LEU A 95 34.92 -35.03 14.40
C LEU A 95 35.38 -36.46 14.75
N SER A 96 36.68 -36.71 14.95
CA SER A 96 37.21 -38.06 15.20
C SER A 96 37.54 -38.39 16.66
N ASN A 97 37.39 -37.45 17.61
CA ASN A 97 37.84 -37.65 19.00
C ASN A 97 36.70 -37.58 20.04
N GLN A 98 36.22 -38.76 20.48
CA GLN A 98 35.32 -38.90 21.63
C GLN A 98 36.12 -38.87 22.94
N ARG A 99 36.21 -37.68 23.56
CA ARG A 99 36.32 -37.41 25.02
C ARG A 99 36.98 -36.04 25.20
N ASN A 100 36.20 -35.03 25.59
CA ASN A 100 36.64 -33.98 26.51
C ASN A 100 35.43 -33.19 27.00
N THR A 101 35.01 -33.52 28.23
CA THR A 101 34.04 -32.80 29.04
C THR A 101 34.74 -31.62 29.73
N LEU A 102 34.23 -30.40 29.56
CA LEU A 102 34.45 -29.29 30.49
C LEU A 102 33.14 -29.10 31.29
N PRO A 103 33.19 -29.00 32.64
CA PRO A 103 32.00 -28.89 33.45
C PRO A 103 31.48 -27.44 33.51
N ASP A 104 30.21 -27.26 33.18
CA ASP A 104 29.45 -26.05 33.48
C ASP A 104 29.02 -26.08 34.97
N PRO A 105 29.35 -25.06 35.79
CA PRO A 105 29.06 -25.05 37.21
C PRO A 105 27.57 -24.87 37.58
N HIS A 106 26.63 -24.84 36.63
CA HIS A 106 25.20 -24.64 36.92
C HIS A 106 24.26 -25.82 36.65
N TYR A 107 24.77 -27.03 36.38
CA TYR A 107 23.92 -28.23 36.27
C TYR A 107 24.23 -29.29 37.34
N ALA A 108 23.41 -29.33 38.38
CA ALA A 108 23.30 -30.48 39.28
C ALA A 108 22.24 -31.45 38.74
N GLY A 109 22.65 -32.39 37.87
CA GLY A 109 21.79 -33.45 37.37
C GLY A 109 22.64 -34.61 36.85
N GLN A 110 22.46 -35.80 37.43
CA GLN A 110 23.29 -36.98 37.19
C GLN A 110 23.39 -37.35 35.70
N GLY A 111 24.62 -37.36 35.19
CA GLY A 111 24.93 -37.63 33.78
C GLY A 111 24.45 -38.98 33.26
N LYS A 112 23.38 -38.94 32.46
CA LYS A 112 23.09 -39.90 31.39
C LYS A 112 22.51 -39.15 30.19
N VAL A 113 23.18 -39.22 29.04
CA VAL A 113 22.68 -38.71 27.76
C VAL A 113 21.72 -39.73 27.16
N PRO A 114 20.45 -39.40 26.84
CA PRO A 114 19.55 -40.33 26.16
C PRO A 114 19.94 -40.53 24.70
N GLN A 115 19.89 -41.77 24.20
CA GLN A 115 20.04 -42.07 22.77
C GLN A 115 18.86 -41.48 21.98
N SER A 116 19.15 -40.67 20.96
CA SER A 116 18.13 -40.26 20.00
C SER A 116 17.77 -41.44 19.08
N VAL A 117 16.52 -41.88 19.10
CA VAL A 117 15.97 -42.75 18.06
C VAL A 117 15.10 -41.90 17.13
N ALA A 118 15.51 -41.80 15.88
CA ALA A 118 14.71 -41.21 14.82
C ALA A 118 13.54 -42.16 14.48
N GLY A 119 12.32 -41.62 14.32
CA GLY A 119 11.26 -42.29 13.55
C GLY A 119 10.09 -42.93 14.30
N GLN A 120 9.64 -42.45 15.48
CA GLN A 120 8.43 -42.99 16.13
C GLN A 120 7.36 -41.99 16.59
N GLY A 121 7.41 -40.71 16.21
CA GLY A 121 6.24 -39.82 16.31
C GLY A 121 5.65 -39.60 17.71
N ILE A 122 6.46 -39.64 18.77
CA ILE A 122 6.05 -39.28 20.15
C ILE A 122 7.05 -38.25 20.70
N SER A 123 6.52 -37.16 21.27
CA SER A 123 7.31 -36.07 21.85
C SER A 123 8.08 -36.53 23.11
N PRO A 124 9.35 -36.09 23.32
CA PRO A 124 10.15 -36.43 24.51
C PRO A 124 9.54 -35.98 25.84
N SER A 125 8.52 -35.12 25.82
CA SER A 125 7.79 -34.66 27.01
C SER A 125 6.81 -35.69 27.60
N ALA A 126 6.61 -36.84 26.95
CA ALA A 126 5.66 -37.86 27.43
C ALA A 126 6.28 -38.99 28.29
N HIS A 127 7.61 -39.01 28.50
CA HIS A 127 8.25 -40.17 29.15
C HIS A 127 8.47 -40.02 30.68
N TYR A 128 8.10 -38.89 31.30
CA TYR A 128 8.32 -38.63 32.73
C TYR A 128 7.15 -37.97 33.47
N GLN A 129 5.91 -38.16 33.02
CA GLN A 129 4.73 -37.83 33.83
C GLN A 129 3.81 -39.05 33.87
N GLY A 130 3.76 -39.71 35.03
CA GLY A 130 3.01 -40.95 35.26
C GLY A 130 1.50 -40.75 35.35
N ASN A 131 0.89 -40.24 34.28
CA ASN A 131 -0.57 -40.17 34.14
C ASN A 131 -0.97 -40.98 32.89
N GLU A 132 -1.30 -42.25 33.07
CA GLU A 132 -2.09 -43.00 32.09
C GLU A 132 -3.48 -42.35 32.00
N VAL A 133 -3.83 -41.84 30.82
CA VAL A 133 -5.18 -41.31 30.55
C VAL A 133 -6.09 -42.50 30.28
N ASP A 134 -7.03 -42.78 31.18
CA ASP A 134 -8.11 -43.72 30.95
C ASP A 134 -9.11 -43.12 29.94
N LEU A 135 -9.17 -43.71 28.75
CA LEU A 135 -10.05 -43.26 27.65
C LEU A 135 -11.54 -43.49 27.93
N SER A 136 -11.89 -44.24 28.99
CA SER A 136 -13.27 -44.49 29.39
C SER A 136 -13.82 -43.48 30.42
N ASP A 137 -12.97 -42.65 31.02
CA ASP A 137 -13.35 -41.57 31.94
C ASP A 137 -12.36 -40.38 31.85
N PRO A 138 -12.53 -39.46 30.87
CA PRO A 138 -11.60 -38.35 30.69
C PRO A 138 -11.75 -37.34 31.84
N GLN A 139 -10.78 -37.34 32.76
CA GLN A 139 -10.66 -36.32 33.81
C GLN A 139 -10.51 -34.92 33.18
N THR A 140 -11.58 -34.13 33.21
CA THR A 140 -11.62 -32.75 32.70
C THR A 140 -11.41 -31.73 33.81
N SER A 141 -10.31 -31.86 34.55
CA SER A 141 -9.74 -30.75 35.33
C SER A 141 -8.43 -31.17 35.99
N LEU A 142 -7.37 -30.39 35.80
CA LEU A 142 -6.21 -30.40 36.69
C LEU A 142 -6.58 -29.61 37.95
N PRO A 143 -6.34 -30.11 39.17
CA PRO A 143 -6.50 -29.30 40.37
C PRO A 143 -5.38 -28.26 40.46
N ASP A 144 -5.75 -26.98 40.39
CA ASP A 144 -4.86 -25.86 40.70
C ASP A 144 -4.93 -25.57 42.21
N PRO A 145 -3.83 -25.69 42.97
CA PRO A 145 -3.79 -25.39 44.40
C PRO A 145 -3.98 -23.90 44.74
N HIS A 146 -4.11 -23.01 43.74
CA HIS A 146 -4.37 -21.58 43.95
C HIS A 146 -5.83 -21.14 43.73
N PHE A 147 -6.75 -22.05 43.42
CA PHE A 147 -8.19 -21.75 43.31
C PHE A 147 -8.96 -22.14 44.58
N ALA A 148 -9.21 -21.17 45.46
CA ALA A 148 -10.16 -21.28 46.56
C ALA A 148 -11.56 -20.83 46.08
N GLY A 149 -12.30 -21.73 45.42
CA GLY A 149 -13.68 -21.48 45.00
C GLY A 149 -14.43 -22.78 44.80
N GLU A 150 -15.55 -22.94 45.52
CA GLU A 150 -16.34 -24.18 45.56
C GLU A 150 -16.80 -24.63 44.16
N GLY A 151 -16.31 -25.79 43.73
CA GLY A 151 -16.58 -26.39 42.42
C GLY A 151 -18.06 -26.76 42.20
N ARG A 152 -18.80 -25.87 41.53
CA ARG A 152 -20.07 -26.20 40.86
C ARG A 152 -20.22 -25.42 39.54
N ASN A 153 -20.24 -26.15 38.41
CA ASN A 153 -20.66 -25.60 37.12
C ASN A 153 -22.21 -25.54 37.03
N PRO A 154 -22.82 -24.42 36.58
CA PRO A 154 -24.24 -24.39 36.26
C PRO A 154 -24.56 -25.06 34.91
N LYS A 155 -25.74 -25.69 34.81
CA LYS A 155 -26.25 -26.37 33.62
C LYS A 155 -26.57 -25.40 32.47
N SER A 156 -26.30 -25.83 31.24
CA SER A 156 -26.67 -25.14 30.01
C SER A 156 -28.19 -25.00 29.86
N VAL A 157 -28.64 -23.81 29.43
CA VAL A 157 -30.03 -23.57 29.01
C VAL A 157 -30.01 -22.99 27.60
N ALA A 158 -30.73 -23.64 26.70
CA ALA A 158 -30.94 -23.19 25.33
C ALA A 158 -31.90 -21.98 25.27
N GLY A 159 -31.60 -21.02 24.39
CA GLY A 159 -32.59 -20.10 23.82
C GLY A 159 -33.09 -18.97 24.74
N SER A 160 -32.33 -17.88 24.80
CA SER A 160 -32.92 -16.54 24.95
C SER A 160 -31.97 -15.53 24.30
N GLY A 161 -32.41 -14.92 23.18
CA GLY A 161 -31.60 -14.03 22.35
C GLY A 161 -31.32 -12.68 23.01
N ILE A 162 -30.43 -12.65 24.00
CA ILE A 162 -29.87 -11.44 24.60
C ILE A 162 -28.36 -11.64 24.73
N SER A 163 -27.58 -10.71 24.19
CA SER A 163 -26.11 -10.74 24.24
C SER A 163 -25.62 -10.68 25.70
N PRO A 164 -24.60 -11.46 26.13
CA PRO A 164 -24.18 -11.51 27.54
C PRO A 164 -23.49 -10.25 28.07
N SER A 165 -23.36 -9.19 27.27
CA SER A 165 -22.61 -7.98 27.64
C SER A 165 -23.32 -7.03 28.60
N ILE A 166 -24.51 -7.35 29.13
CA ILE A 166 -25.29 -6.46 30.01
C ILE A 166 -25.35 -6.93 31.48
N ARG A 167 -24.62 -8.00 31.84
CA ARG A 167 -24.62 -8.47 33.24
C ARG A 167 -23.24 -8.94 33.67
N ASN A 168 -22.34 -7.99 33.92
CA ASN A 168 -21.36 -8.03 35.01
C ASN A 168 -20.53 -6.74 34.95
N GLN A 169 -20.72 -5.89 35.96
CA GLN A 169 -20.06 -4.59 36.09
C GLN A 169 -18.75 -4.67 36.89
N GLU A 170 -18.19 -5.87 37.07
CA GLU A 170 -17.04 -6.10 37.95
C GLU A 170 -16.10 -7.18 37.38
N VAL A 171 -15.54 -6.99 36.18
CA VAL A 171 -14.24 -7.59 35.79
C VAL A 171 -13.59 -6.66 34.75
N HIS A 172 -12.94 -5.61 35.23
CA HIS A 172 -12.15 -4.69 34.40
C HIS A 172 -10.77 -4.49 35.02
N GLU A 173 -10.04 -5.58 35.27
CA GLU A 173 -8.65 -5.51 35.73
C GLU A 173 -7.92 -6.79 35.32
N SER A 174 -7.32 -6.79 34.12
CA SER A 174 -6.13 -7.60 33.73
C SER A 174 -5.91 -7.64 32.22
N LEU A 175 -5.67 -6.47 31.61
CA LEU A 175 -4.90 -6.34 30.38
C LEU A 175 -3.99 -5.11 30.56
N PRO A 176 -2.66 -5.25 30.57
CA PRO A 176 -1.78 -4.08 30.62
C PRO A 176 -1.93 -3.35 29.28
N PHE A 177 -2.10 -2.03 29.32
CA PHE A 177 -2.38 -1.08 28.20
C PHE A 177 -3.82 -0.63 27.96
N ALA A 178 -4.80 -0.98 28.81
CA ALA A 178 -6.14 -0.38 28.71
C ALA A 178 -6.31 0.97 29.45
N SER A 179 -5.36 1.41 30.28
CA SER A 179 -5.45 2.69 30.99
C SER A 179 -4.13 3.46 30.98
N GLU A 180 -4.29 4.78 30.79
CA GLU A 180 -3.32 5.86 31.03
C GLU A 180 -2.46 6.34 29.84
N HIS A 181 -3.07 7.23 29.05
CA HIS A 181 -2.41 8.49 28.69
C HIS A 181 -3.36 9.67 28.98
N ASP A 182 -2.88 10.61 29.80
CA ASP A 182 -3.55 11.85 30.17
C ASP A 182 -3.74 12.78 28.96
N PHE A 183 -4.85 12.66 28.24
CA PHE A 183 -5.34 13.70 27.31
C PHE A 183 -6.87 13.64 27.08
N PHE A 184 -7.61 13.06 28.02
CA PHE A 184 -9.05 12.78 27.89
C PHE A 184 -10.06 13.83 28.43
N PRO A 185 -9.70 14.87 29.21
CA PRO A 185 -10.71 15.85 29.63
C PRO A 185 -11.26 16.68 28.45
N ASP A 186 -10.39 17.16 27.56
CA ASP A 186 -10.78 18.14 26.53
C ASP A 186 -11.67 17.54 25.42
N LEU A 187 -11.50 16.27 25.07
CA LEU A 187 -12.27 15.63 24.00
C LEU A 187 -13.67 15.22 24.46
N SER A 188 -13.80 14.78 25.72
CA SER A 188 -15.10 14.37 26.29
C SER A 188 -16.01 15.58 26.54
N GLU A 189 -15.42 16.72 26.93
CA GLU A 189 -16.13 17.99 27.06
C GLU A 189 -16.65 18.50 25.70
N VAL A 190 -15.86 18.35 24.63
CA VAL A 190 -16.28 18.68 23.25
C VAL A 190 -17.40 17.76 22.75
N LEU A 191 -17.37 16.46 23.09
CA LEU A 191 -18.40 15.49 22.68
C LEU A 191 -19.72 15.67 23.44
N SER A 192 -19.68 16.20 24.67
CA SER A 192 -20.88 16.43 25.50
C SER A 192 -21.80 17.55 24.98
N GLY A 193 -21.30 18.41 24.08
CA GLY A 193 -22.05 19.53 23.49
C GLY A 193 -22.79 19.21 22.19
N ILE A 194 -22.75 17.97 21.70
CA ILE A 194 -23.38 17.58 20.43
C ILE A 194 -24.79 17.00 20.72
N PRO A 195 -25.89 17.64 20.27
CA PRO A 195 -27.22 17.03 20.38
C PRO A 195 -27.32 15.80 19.47
N SER A 196 -27.59 14.64 20.05
CA SER A 196 -27.84 13.40 19.31
C SER A 196 -29.19 13.49 18.60
N PHE A 197 -29.18 13.50 17.27
CA PHE A 197 -30.41 13.32 16.50
C PHE A 197 -30.74 11.83 16.43
N ALA A 198 -31.88 11.45 17.00
CA ALA A 198 -32.44 10.13 16.84
C ALA A 198 -32.80 9.88 15.37
N SER A 199 -32.41 8.71 14.85
CA SER A 199 -32.73 8.25 13.51
C SER A 199 -34.25 8.16 13.31
N THR A 200 -34.79 8.94 12.39
CA THR A 200 -36.18 8.79 11.94
C THR A 200 -36.16 8.11 10.58
N PRO A 201 -36.84 6.97 10.37
CA PRO A 201 -36.91 6.32 9.07
C PRO A 201 -37.96 7.01 8.20
N GLN A 202 -37.58 7.54 7.04
CA GLN A 202 -38.55 7.97 6.02
C GLN A 202 -38.38 7.16 4.73
N ILE A 203 -39.27 6.18 4.58
CA ILE A 203 -39.67 5.64 3.27
C ILE A 203 -40.88 6.46 2.81
N PRO A 204 -40.88 7.11 1.64
CA PRO A 204 -42.08 7.71 1.10
C PRO A 204 -42.86 6.71 0.24
N THR A 205 -44.07 6.36 0.68
CA THR A 205 -45.11 5.76 -0.16
C THR A 205 -45.63 6.81 -1.16
N PHE A 206 -45.56 6.48 -2.46
CA PHE A 206 -46.11 7.27 -3.56
C PHE A 206 -47.65 7.28 -3.59
N ARG A 207 -48.26 8.45 -3.85
CA ARG A 207 -49.42 8.65 -4.76
C ARG A 207 -49.54 10.15 -5.16
N PRO A 208 -50.10 10.48 -6.34
CA PRO A 208 -49.74 11.68 -7.09
C PRO A 208 -50.76 12.81 -6.98
N SER A 209 -50.29 14.06 -6.84
CA SER A 209 -51.05 15.26 -7.22
C SER A 209 -50.17 16.52 -7.20
N GLY A 210 -50.13 17.25 -8.32
CA GLY A 210 -49.84 18.70 -8.35
C GLY A 210 -48.43 19.10 -8.75
N LEU A 211 -48.29 19.62 -9.97
CA LEU A 211 -47.14 20.38 -10.47
C LEU A 211 -46.97 21.71 -9.69
N GLY A 212 -45.73 22.07 -9.34
CA GLY A 212 -45.35 23.43 -8.92
C GLY A 212 -44.11 23.49 -8.05
N ASP A 213 -42.99 23.93 -8.65
CA ASP A 213 -41.73 24.45 -8.07
C ASP A 213 -41.01 23.69 -6.94
N ALA A 214 -39.99 22.92 -7.33
CA ALA A 214 -38.87 22.56 -6.48
C ALA A 214 -37.70 23.52 -6.74
N SER A 215 -37.54 24.53 -5.88
CA SER A 215 -36.43 25.47 -5.88
C SER A 215 -35.20 24.83 -5.22
N TYR A 216 -34.15 24.59 -6.00
CA TYR A 216 -32.83 24.15 -5.53
C TYR A 216 -32.01 25.35 -5.03
N TYR A 217 -31.33 25.21 -3.87
CA TYR A 217 -30.67 26.33 -3.16
C TYR A 217 -29.47 26.96 -3.90
N PHE A 218 -28.96 26.35 -4.97
CA PHE A 218 -27.79 26.83 -5.71
C PHE A 218 -28.13 27.69 -6.94
N LEU A 219 -29.41 28.02 -7.16
CA LEU A 219 -29.86 28.93 -8.22
C LEU A 219 -30.31 30.27 -7.63
N GLN A 220 -29.35 31.11 -7.26
CA GLN A 220 -29.55 32.56 -7.24
C GLN A 220 -28.32 33.24 -7.86
N SER A 221 -28.49 33.66 -9.12
CA SER A 221 -27.60 34.57 -9.83
C SER A 221 -28.29 35.92 -9.91
N ASP A 222 -27.84 36.90 -9.13
CA ASP A 222 -28.19 38.30 -9.36
C ASP A 222 -27.02 39.03 -9.98
N HIS A 223 -27.22 39.39 -11.26
CA HIS A 223 -26.42 40.35 -11.99
C HIS A 223 -26.77 41.77 -11.52
N GLY A 224 -25.77 42.52 -11.06
CA GLY A 224 -25.88 43.95 -10.78
C GLY A 224 -24.63 44.68 -11.25
N SER A 225 -24.71 45.34 -12.41
CA SER A 225 -23.67 46.16 -13.01
C SER A 225 -23.44 47.47 -12.25
N TYR A 226 -22.20 47.80 -11.90
CA TYR A 226 -21.72 49.18 -11.87
C TYR A 226 -20.24 49.25 -12.26
N LEU A 227 -19.99 49.85 -13.42
CA LEU A 227 -18.69 50.36 -13.85
C LEU A 227 -18.52 51.76 -13.25
N THR A 228 -17.43 51.99 -12.51
CA THR A 228 -16.65 53.24 -12.59
C THR A 228 -15.22 52.99 -12.17
N ASN A 229 -14.29 53.49 -12.99
CA ASN A 229 -12.85 53.53 -12.80
C ASN A 229 -12.46 54.26 -11.50
N GLU A 230 -11.57 53.66 -10.71
CA GLU A 230 -10.45 54.40 -10.10
C GLU A 230 -9.29 53.44 -9.76
N PHE A 231 -8.18 53.60 -10.46
CA PHE A 231 -6.91 52.95 -10.15
C PHE A 231 -6.26 53.68 -8.96
N ALA A 232 -6.29 53.09 -7.77
CA ALA A 232 -5.36 53.44 -6.71
C ALA A 232 -5.07 52.25 -5.79
N LYS A 233 -3.80 52.11 -5.44
CA LYS A 233 -3.16 51.09 -4.63
C LYS A 233 -3.93 50.71 -3.36
N GLU A 234 -4.51 49.52 -3.31
CA GLU A 234 -4.75 48.81 -2.06
C GLU A 234 -4.31 47.35 -2.19
N LYS A 235 -3.48 46.90 -1.23
CA LYS A 235 -3.11 45.50 -1.07
C LYS A 235 -4.41 44.72 -0.86
N LYS A 236 -4.82 43.92 -1.84
CA LYS A 236 -5.91 42.95 -1.67
C LYS A 236 -5.54 42.03 -0.50
N GLN A 237 -6.11 42.30 0.67
CA GLN A 237 -6.24 41.29 1.71
C GLN A 237 -7.22 40.25 1.14
N HIS A 238 -6.72 39.04 0.93
CA HIS A 238 -7.58 37.90 0.65
C HIS A 238 -8.62 37.80 1.78
N PRO A 239 -9.88 37.48 1.48
CA PRO A 239 -10.89 37.32 2.51
C PRO A 239 -10.39 36.24 3.48
N LYS A 240 -10.07 36.64 4.71
CA LYS A 240 -9.92 35.66 5.79
C LYS A 240 -11.24 34.91 5.85
N ALA A 241 -11.18 33.59 5.69
CA ALA A 241 -12.33 32.71 5.82
C ALA A 241 -12.82 32.68 7.28
N SER A 242 -13.38 33.78 7.78
CA SER A 242 -14.12 33.82 9.04
C SER A 242 -15.56 33.42 8.75
N GLY A 243 -15.84 32.11 8.81
CA GLY A 243 -17.20 31.62 8.66
C GLY A 243 -17.39 30.11 8.71
N PHE A 244 -16.38 29.32 8.37
CA PHE A 244 -16.41 27.87 8.58
C PHE A 244 -15.58 27.52 9.82
N LYS A 245 -16.24 27.17 10.92
CA LYS A 245 -15.58 26.44 12.01
C LYS A 245 -15.34 25.04 11.44
N ALA A 246 -14.13 24.79 10.92
CA ALA A 246 -13.80 23.48 10.39
C ALA A 246 -13.98 22.46 11.52
N LEU A 247 -14.90 21.51 11.35
CA LEU A 247 -15.08 20.36 12.23
C LEU A 247 -13.85 19.41 12.18
N PHE A 248 -12.91 19.68 11.28
CA PHE A 248 -11.68 18.92 11.05
C PHE A 248 -10.46 19.82 11.26
N ASP A 249 -9.69 19.57 12.32
CA ASP A 249 -8.44 20.28 12.60
C ASP A 249 -7.23 19.52 11.99
N ALA A 250 -6.87 19.91 10.77
CA ALA A 250 -5.73 19.31 10.08
C ALA A 250 -4.40 19.54 10.79
N ASN A 251 -4.23 20.62 11.56
CA ASN A 251 -2.98 20.87 12.29
C ASN A 251 -2.80 19.90 13.46
N LEU A 252 -3.89 19.50 14.13
CA LEU A 252 -3.86 18.44 15.12
C LEU A 252 -3.54 17.10 14.46
N VAL A 253 -4.22 16.75 13.37
CA VAL A 253 -3.99 15.49 12.64
C VAL A 253 -2.57 15.41 12.09
N LYS A 254 -1.98 16.51 11.62
CA LYS A 254 -0.61 16.59 11.09
C LYS A 254 0.44 16.19 12.15
N LYS A 255 0.15 16.35 13.46
CA LYS A 255 1.06 15.94 14.55
C LYS A 255 1.25 14.42 14.63
N ASP A 256 0.27 13.64 14.18
CA ASP A 256 0.36 12.18 14.18
C ASP A 256 1.33 11.68 13.09
N PHE A 257 1.74 12.53 12.14
CA PHE A 257 2.65 12.19 11.04
C PHE A 257 4.05 12.75 11.29
N PRO A 258 4.98 12.00 11.91
CA PRO A 258 6.28 12.52 12.34
C PRO A 258 7.11 13.11 11.20
N ILE A 259 7.07 12.51 10.00
CA ILE A 259 7.82 12.98 8.82
C ILE A 259 7.42 14.39 8.38
N LEU A 260 6.21 14.85 8.69
CA LEU A 260 5.75 16.20 8.31
C LEU A 260 6.38 17.31 9.16
N GLN A 261 7.15 16.96 10.20
CA GLN A 261 7.95 17.90 11.00
C GLN A 261 9.35 18.13 10.42
N GLU A 262 9.74 17.36 9.40
CA GLU A 262 11.04 17.48 8.76
C GLU A 262 11.22 18.81 8.03
N ARG A 263 12.50 19.19 7.87
CA ARG A 263 12.88 20.36 7.07
C ARG A 263 13.63 19.94 5.81
N ILE A 264 13.11 20.38 4.66
CA ILE A 264 13.74 20.17 3.35
C ILE A 264 14.28 21.50 2.85
N ASN A 265 15.57 21.54 2.49
CA ASN A 265 16.24 22.76 2.02
C ASN A 265 16.12 23.94 3.03
N GLY A 266 16.15 23.63 4.33
CA GLY A 266 16.02 24.60 5.42
C GLY A 266 14.58 25.07 5.72
N ARG A 267 13.59 24.58 4.98
CA ARG A 267 12.17 24.99 5.08
C ARG A 267 11.29 23.83 5.57
N PRO A 268 10.16 24.11 6.24
CA PRO A 268 9.20 23.07 6.61
C PRO A 268 8.74 22.26 5.39
N LEU A 269 8.64 20.94 5.54
CA LEU A 269 8.12 20.06 4.49
C LEU A 269 6.65 20.36 4.20
N ILE A 270 6.33 20.63 2.94
CA ILE A 270 4.96 20.66 2.42
C ILE A 270 4.80 19.48 1.45
N TRP A 271 4.19 18.41 1.93
CA TRP A 271 4.02 17.18 1.16
C TRP A 271 2.73 17.19 0.34
N LEU A 272 2.84 17.34 -0.98
CA LEU A 272 1.74 17.34 -1.95
C LEU A 272 1.89 16.24 -3.02
N ASP A 273 2.58 15.13 -2.72
CA ASP A 273 2.69 13.95 -3.62
C ASP A 273 1.94 12.72 -3.08
N ASN A 274 0.79 12.97 -2.44
CA ASN A 274 -0.05 11.95 -1.79
C ASN A 274 -0.58 10.89 -2.76
N ALA A 275 -0.89 11.27 -4.00
CA ALA A 275 -1.36 10.34 -5.03
C ALA A 275 -0.27 9.37 -5.53
N ALA A 276 1.02 9.62 -5.21
CA ALA A 276 2.08 8.64 -5.38
C ALA A 276 2.19 7.73 -4.15
N THR A 277 2.35 8.33 -2.97
CA THR A 277 2.30 7.64 -1.68
C THR A 277 1.92 8.62 -0.57
N THR A 278 1.16 8.13 0.41
CA THR A 278 0.78 8.91 1.58
C THR A 278 1.86 8.80 2.67
N GLN A 279 1.88 9.73 3.61
CA GLN A 279 2.70 9.59 4.82
C GLN A 279 2.02 8.69 5.86
N LYS A 280 2.77 8.26 6.88
CA LYS A 280 2.33 7.25 7.85
C LYS A 280 2.08 7.90 9.21
N PRO A 281 0.92 7.69 9.83
CA PRO A 281 0.69 8.15 11.19
C PRO A 281 1.49 7.27 12.16
N ARG A 282 1.84 7.81 13.32
CA ARG A 282 2.64 7.13 14.35
C ARG A 282 2.02 5.80 14.77
N GLN A 283 0.69 5.71 14.81
CA GLN A 283 -0.06 4.51 15.13
C GLN A 283 0.27 3.33 14.19
N VAL A 284 0.53 3.59 12.91
CA VAL A 284 0.94 2.56 11.94
C VAL A 284 2.38 2.13 12.19
N ILE A 285 3.27 3.11 12.41
CA ILE A 285 4.70 2.88 12.66
C ILE A 285 4.87 2.03 13.94
N ASP A 286 4.21 2.44 15.01
CA ASP A 286 4.26 1.79 16.31
C ASP A 286 3.64 0.39 16.25
N ARG A 287 2.54 0.20 15.49
CA ARG A 287 1.93 -1.13 15.34
C ARG A 287 2.86 -2.13 14.66
N ILE A 288 3.57 -1.70 13.62
CA ILE A 288 4.56 -2.54 12.92
C ILE A 288 5.74 -2.83 13.84
N SER A 289 6.24 -1.82 14.57
CA SER A 289 7.32 -1.98 15.55
C SER A 289 6.94 -3.00 16.63
N TYR A 290 5.74 -2.86 17.19
CA TYR A 290 5.20 -3.78 18.20
C TYR A 290 5.10 -5.22 17.69
N PHE A 291 4.61 -5.42 16.46
CA PHE A 291 4.53 -6.75 15.87
C PHE A 291 5.90 -7.45 15.90
N TYR A 292 6.95 -6.76 15.44
CA TYR A 292 8.29 -7.33 15.42
C TYR A 292 8.92 -7.53 16.81
N GLN A 293 8.55 -6.71 17.78
CA GLN A 293 9.06 -6.81 19.15
C GLN A 293 8.37 -7.90 19.98
N HIS A 294 7.09 -8.18 19.72
CA HIS A 294 6.24 -8.94 20.66
C HIS A 294 5.38 -10.05 20.05
N GLU A 295 5.12 -10.03 18.73
CA GLU A 295 4.16 -10.96 18.09
C GLU A 295 4.77 -11.79 16.95
N ASN A 296 5.97 -11.43 16.46
CA ASN A 296 6.52 -11.99 15.24
C ASN A 296 6.64 -13.52 15.26
N SER A 297 5.89 -14.14 14.36
CA SER A 297 6.04 -15.53 13.96
C SER A 297 5.40 -15.77 12.59
N ASN A 298 5.57 -16.97 12.05
CA ASN A 298 4.80 -17.40 10.89
C ASN A 298 3.38 -17.81 11.31
N ILE A 299 2.43 -17.78 10.37
CA ILE A 299 0.99 -17.91 10.63
C ILE A 299 0.43 -19.30 10.26
N HIS A 300 -0.78 -19.60 10.75
CA HIS A 300 -1.66 -20.75 10.46
C HIS A 300 -1.19 -22.17 10.86
N ARG A 301 0.10 -22.52 10.77
CA ARG A 301 0.56 -23.92 10.82
C ARG A 301 1.31 -24.34 12.09
N ALA A 302 1.52 -23.44 13.05
CA ALA A 302 2.31 -23.74 14.24
C ALA A 302 1.47 -23.74 15.51
N ALA A 303 1.70 -24.73 16.37
CA ALA A 303 0.95 -24.97 17.61
C ALA A 303 1.48 -24.18 18.83
N HIS A 304 2.30 -23.14 18.61
CA HIS A 304 2.89 -22.35 19.69
C HIS A 304 2.26 -20.95 19.77
N GLU A 305 2.29 -20.36 20.96
CA GLU A 305 1.62 -19.09 21.29
C GLU A 305 1.94 -17.93 20.32
N LEU A 306 3.20 -17.76 19.92
CA LEU A 306 3.56 -16.66 19.00
C LEU A 306 2.95 -16.82 17.60
N ALA A 307 2.69 -18.05 17.15
CA ALA A 307 2.03 -18.27 15.86
C ALA A 307 0.53 -17.99 15.95
N ALA A 308 -0.09 -18.31 17.10
CA ALA A 308 -1.47 -17.94 17.36
C ALA A 308 -1.63 -16.40 17.34
N ARG A 309 -0.81 -15.67 18.10
CA ARG A 309 -0.83 -14.20 18.12
C ARG A 309 -0.60 -13.56 16.75
N ALA A 310 0.40 -14.04 16.00
CA ALA A 310 0.67 -13.54 14.65
C ALA A 310 -0.51 -13.81 13.71
N THR A 311 -1.14 -14.98 13.82
CA THR A 311 -2.31 -15.36 13.01
C THR A 311 -3.50 -14.49 13.35
N ASP A 312 -3.79 -14.30 14.63
CA ASP A 312 -4.89 -13.45 15.10
C ASP A 312 -4.70 -12.00 14.63
N ALA A 313 -3.48 -11.46 14.72
CA ALA A 313 -3.18 -10.12 14.24
C ALA A 313 -3.38 -9.98 12.71
N TYR A 314 -2.94 -10.98 11.94
CA TYR A 314 -3.07 -11.00 10.48
C TYR A 314 -4.54 -11.09 10.04
N GLU A 315 -5.31 -12.00 10.62
CA GLU A 315 -6.73 -12.18 10.29
C GLU A 315 -7.59 -11.02 10.83
N ALA A 316 -7.23 -10.41 11.97
CA ALA A 316 -7.87 -9.17 12.43
C ALA A 316 -7.65 -8.01 11.44
N ALA A 317 -6.48 -7.93 10.79
CA ALA A 317 -6.27 -6.96 9.73
C ALA A 317 -7.15 -7.24 8.51
N ARG A 318 -7.35 -8.52 8.15
CA ARG A 318 -8.26 -8.90 7.07
C ARG A 318 -9.71 -8.51 7.36
N GLU A 319 -10.18 -8.73 8.59
CA GLU A 319 -11.52 -8.30 9.01
C GLU A 319 -11.67 -6.78 8.95
N LYS A 320 -10.65 -6.01 9.34
CA LYS A 320 -10.66 -4.55 9.20
C LYS A 320 -10.77 -4.11 7.75
N VAL A 321 -10.07 -4.78 6.83
CA VAL A 321 -10.20 -4.54 5.38
C VAL A 321 -11.61 -4.87 4.90
N ARG A 322 -12.16 -6.03 5.28
CA ARG A 322 -13.52 -6.42 4.92
C ARG A 322 -14.54 -5.37 5.38
N ALA A 323 -14.45 -4.93 6.64
CA ALA A 323 -15.30 -3.90 7.20
C ALA A 323 -15.16 -2.57 6.46
N PHE A 324 -13.93 -2.16 6.18
CA PHE A 324 -13.61 -0.88 5.53
C PHE A 324 -14.18 -0.77 4.11
N LEU A 325 -14.21 -1.87 3.36
CA LEU A 325 -14.78 -1.92 2.01
C LEU A 325 -16.27 -2.29 1.99
N ASN A 326 -16.86 -2.58 3.15
CA ASN A 326 -18.17 -3.21 3.28
C ASN A 326 -18.30 -4.50 2.44
N ALA A 327 -17.28 -5.35 2.41
CA ALA A 327 -17.34 -6.68 1.80
C ALA A 327 -18.20 -7.65 2.63
N GLY A 328 -18.79 -8.65 1.99
CA GLY A 328 -19.68 -9.62 2.64
C GLY A 328 -18.94 -10.62 3.52
N SER A 329 -17.70 -10.98 3.15
CA SER A 329 -16.91 -12.00 3.84
C SER A 329 -15.41 -11.70 3.79
N THR A 330 -14.66 -12.12 4.83
CA THR A 330 -13.19 -12.06 4.80
C THR A 330 -12.60 -12.98 3.73
N ASN A 331 -13.33 -14.00 3.28
CA ASN A 331 -12.91 -14.87 2.17
C ASN A 331 -12.84 -14.14 0.82
N GLU A 332 -13.48 -12.98 0.72
CA GLU A 332 -13.41 -12.11 -0.46
C GLU A 332 -12.15 -11.25 -0.49
N ILE A 333 -11.37 -11.22 0.60
CA ILE A 333 -10.21 -10.33 0.78
C ILE A 333 -8.92 -11.12 0.65
N VAL A 334 -8.18 -10.89 -0.44
CA VAL A 334 -6.85 -11.47 -0.69
C VAL A 334 -5.78 -10.40 -0.51
N PHE A 335 -4.80 -10.68 0.34
CA PHE A 335 -3.62 -9.84 0.50
C PHE A 335 -2.60 -10.09 -0.62
N VAL A 336 -2.08 -9.00 -1.18
CA VAL A 336 -1.06 -8.97 -2.22
C VAL A 336 -0.06 -7.85 -1.93
N ARG A 337 0.98 -7.67 -2.75
CA ARG A 337 1.97 -6.59 -2.61
C ARG A 337 1.42 -5.20 -2.90
N GLY A 338 0.31 -5.10 -3.65
CA GLY A 338 -0.29 -3.84 -4.08
C GLY A 338 -1.35 -4.04 -5.16
N ALA A 339 -2.09 -2.98 -5.51
CA ALA A 339 -3.12 -3.00 -6.55
C ALA A 339 -2.60 -3.55 -7.90
N THR A 340 -1.35 -3.24 -8.27
CA THR A 340 -0.73 -3.78 -9.49
C THR A 340 -0.63 -5.31 -9.47
N GLU A 341 -0.30 -5.91 -8.33
CA GLU A 341 -0.24 -7.37 -8.21
C GLU A 341 -1.64 -7.97 -8.21
N ALA A 342 -2.61 -7.33 -7.55
CA ALA A 342 -4.02 -7.73 -7.60
C ALA A 342 -4.58 -7.75 -9.04
N ILE A 343 -4.33 -6.70 -9.83
CA ILE A 343 -4.77 -6.65 -11.24
C ILE A 343 -4.09 -7.76 -12.06
N ASN A 344 -2.79 -8.00 -11.82
CA ASN A 344 -2.07 -9.09 -12.50
C ASN A 344 -2.60 -10.47 -12.10
N LEU A 345 -2.99 -10.68 -10.84
CA LEU A 345 -3.64 -11.90 -10.39
C LEU A 345 -4.92 -12.13 -11.19
N VAL A 346 -5.81 -11.13 -11.23
CA VAL A 346 -7.07 -11.26 -12.00
C VAL A 346 -6.78 -11.50 -13.48
N ALA A 347 -5.83 -10.79 -14.09
CA ALA A 347 -5.49 -10.98 -15.49
C ALA A 347 -4.88 -12.36 -15.80
N LYS A 348 -3.95 -12.84 -14.97
CA LYS A 348 -3.18 -14.07 -15.22
C LYS A 348 -3.88 -15.34 -14.77
N SER A 349 -4.93 -15.23 -13.96
CA SER A 349 -5.63 -16.39 -13.42
C SER A 349 -7.10 -16.36 -13.88
N TRP A 350 -7.95 -15.45 -13.39
CA TRP A 350 -9.33 -15.36 -13.87
C TRP A 350 -9.41 -15.07 -15.39
N GLY A 351 -8.68 -14.07 -15.87
CA GLY A 351 -8.69 -13.66 -17.28
C GLY A 351 -8.10 -14.73 -18.20
N ASP A 352 -7.04 -15.41 -17.77
CA ASP A 352 -6.44 -16.52 -18.53
C ASP A 352 -7.37 -17.72 -18.60
N GLN A 353 -8.17 -18.00 -17.57
CA GLN A 353 -9.15 -19.09 -17.57
C GLN A 353 -10.41 -18.78 -18.39
N HIS A 354 -10.92 -17.55 -18.35
CA HIS A 354 -12.28 -17.23 -18.84
C HIS A 354 -12.34 -16.48 -20.18
N LEU A 355 -11.26 -15.81 -20.60
CA LEU A 355 -11.27 -15.03 -21.85
C LEU A 355 -10.74 -15.84 -23.02
N SER A 356 -11.38 -15.73 -24.18
CA SER A 356 -11.04 -16.46 -25.41
C SER A 356 -10.79 -15.52 -26.59
N ALA A 357 -10.13 -16.03 -27.63
CA ALA A 357 -9.83 -15.24 -28.83
C ALA A 357 -11.10 -14.57 -29.40
N GLY A 358 -11.00 -13.27 -29.68
CA GLY A 358 -12.12 -12.46 -30.16
C GLY A 358 -12.99 -11.82 -29.07
N ASP A 359 -12.81 -12.18 -27.79
CA ASP A 359 -13.43 -11.45 -26.68
C ASP A 359 -12.87 -10.03 -26.53
N GLU A 360 -13.67 -9.14 -25.97
CA GLU A 360 -13.33 -7.74 -25.74
C GLU A 360 -13.15 -7.43 -24.25
N ILE A 361 -12.08 -6.69 -23.94
CA ILE A 361 -11.85 -6.04 -22.64
C ILE A 361 -12.05 -4.55 -22.84
N ILE A 362 -12.91 -3.92 -22.04
CA ILE A 362 -13.07 -2.47 -22.02
C ILE A 362 -12.23 -1.90 -20.87
N VAL A 363 -11.35 -0.96 -21.19
CA VAL A 363 -10.61 -0.11 -20.22
C VAL A 363 -11.10 1.33 -20.34
N SER A 364 -10.80 2.22 -19.39
CA SER A 364 -11.06 3.66 -19.57
C SER A 364 -9.84 4.43 -20.08
N ASN A 365 -10.04 5.62 -20.64
CA ASN A 365 -8.92 6.52 -20.93
C ASN A 365 -8.14 6.94 -19.66
N LEU A 366 -8.78 6.90 -18.48
CA LEU A 366 -8.25 7.41 -17.21
C LEU A 366 -7.32 6.44 -16.48
N GLU A 367 -7.10 5.25 -17.03
CA GLU A 367 -6.39 4.18 -16.33
C GLU A 367 -4.94 4.53 -16.02
N HIS A 368 -4.52 4.15 -14.82
CA HIS A 368 -3.11 3.98 -14.49
C HIS A 368 -2.54 2.80 -15.29
N HIS A 369 -1.24 2.83 -15.62
CA HIS A 369 -0.56 1.78 -16.40
C HIS A 369 -0.75 0.37 -15.82
N ALA A 370 -0.86 0.25 -14.48
CA ALA A 370 -1.15 -1.00 -13.79
C ALA A 370 -2.48 -1.65 -14.23
N ASN A 371 -3.47 -0.84 -14.63
CA ASN A 371 -4.76 -1.31 -15.15
C ASN A 371 -4.85 -1.23 -16.69
N ILE A 372 -3.70 -1.21 -17.38
CA ILE A 372 -3.60 -1.26 -18.85
C ILE A 372 -2.71 -2.42 -19.28
N VAL A 373 -1.47 -2.44 -18.79
CA VAL A 373 -0.42 -3.34 -19.27
C VAL A 373 -0.76 -4.82 -19.09
N PRO A 374 -1.32 -5.29 -17.96
CA PRO A 374 -1.71 -6.70 -17.81
C PRO A 374 -2.72 -7.16 -18.87
N TRP A 375 -3.68 -6.29 -19.21
CA TRP A 375 -4.70 -6.57 -20.21
C TRP A 375 -4.14 -6.57 -21.62
N GLN A 376 -3.22 -5.66 -21.93
CA GLN A 376 -2.51 -5.65 -23.22
C GLN A 376 -1.70 -6.94 -23.41
N GLN A 377 -0.98 -7.38 -22.37
CA GLN A 377 -0.22 -8.64 -22.41
C GLN A 377 -1.14 -9.85 -22.61
N LEU A 378 -2.25 -9.92 -21.87
CA LEU A 378 -3.23 -10.99 -22.03
C LEU A 378 -3.86 -10.98 -23.43
N ALA A 379 -4.22 -9.80 -23.93
CA ALA A 379 -4.81 -9.63 -25.25
C ALA A 379 -3.87 -10.05 -26.37
N ALA A 380 -2.59 -9.67 -26.29
CA ALA A 380 -1.58 -10.09 -27.26
C ALA A 380 -1.40 -11.61 -27.27
N ARG A 381 -1.42 -12.27 -26.10
CA ARG A 381 -1.27 -13.73 -26.00
C ARG A 381 -2.51 -14.49 -26.50
N LYS A 382 -3.71 -14.00 -26.21
CA LYS A 382 -4.97 -14.74 -26.46
C LYS A 382 -5.77 -14.26 -27.66
N GLY A 383 -5.33 -13.21 -28.36
CA GLY A 383 -6.09 -12.60 -29.46
C GLY A 383 -7.35 -11.87 -28.99
N LEU A 384 -7.28 -11.21 -27.83
CA LEU A 384 -8.38 -10.38 -27.31
C LEU A 384 -8.30 -8.98 -27.91
N LYS A 385 -9.41 -8.24 -27.82
CA LYS A 385 -9.47 -6.85 -28.29
C LYS A 385 -9.68 -5.89 -27.12
N LEU A 386 -8.78 -4.93 -26.97
CA LEU A 386 -8.98 -3.82 -26.04
C LEU A 386 -9.85 -2.74 -26.69
N ARG A 387 -10.84 -2.25 -25.95
CA ARG A 387 -11.69 -1.10 -26.27
C ARG A 387 -11.52 -0.08 -25.16
N VAL A 388 -11.63 1.21 -25.48
CA VAL A 388 -11.31 2.28 -24.53
C VAL A 388 -12.49 3.24 -24.38
N ILE A 389 -12.91 3.49 -23.14
CA ILE A 389 -13.95 4.47 -22.81
C ILE A 389 -13.35 5.88 -22.94
N PRO A 390 -13.90 6.73 -23.83
CA PRO A 390 -13.40 8.09 -23.99
C PRO A 390 -13.86 8.99 -22.83
N VAL A 391 -13.21 10.14 -22.73
CA VAL A 391 -13.54 11.21 -21.77
C VAL A 391 -13.81 12.53 -22.49
N ASP A 392 -14.57 13.44 -21.88
CA ASP A 392 -14.77 14.82 -22.35
C ASP A 392 -13.56 15.71 -22.02
N ASP A 393 -13.59 16.97 -22.45
CA ASP A 393 -12.45 17.89 -22.31
C ASP A 393 -12.19 18.33 -20.86
N ASP A 394 -13.12 18.08 -19.94
CA ASP A 394 -12.92 18.25 -18.50
C ASP A 394 -12.28 17.00 -17.87
N GLY A 395 -12.29 15.87 -18.60
CA GLY A 395 -11.73 14.60 -18.16
C GLY A 395 -12.76 13.70 -17.50
N GLN A 396 -14.06 13.93 -17.72
CA GLN A 396 -15.13 13.03 -17.28
C GLN A 396 -15.43 11.93 -18.30
N ILE A 397 -15.85 10.76 -17.80
CA ILE A 397 -16.24 9.61 -18.63
C ILE A 397 -17.50 9.93 -19.44
N LEU A 398 -17.42 9.68 -20.76
CA LEU A 398 -18.57 9.78 -21.66
C LEU A 398 -19.40 8.49 -21.59
N LEU A 399 -20.40 8.46 -20.70
CA LEU A 399 -21.25 7.28 -20.47
C LEU A 399 -22.01 6.82 -21.73
N ASP A 400 -22.47 7.75 -22.58
CA ASP A 400 -23.16 7.39 -23.82
C ASP A 400 -22.24 6.67 -24.82
N GLU A 401 -20.97 7.07 -24.87
CA GLU A 401 -19.97 6.38 -25.69
C GLU A 401 -19.60 5.02 -25.10
N TYR A 402 -19.48 4.94 -23.77
CA TYR A 402 -19.30 3.65 -23.09
C TYR A 402 -20.41 2.65 -23.41
N ALA A 403 -21.68 3.08 -23.35
CA ALA A 403 -22.82 2.23 -23.65
C ALA A 403 -22.75 1.63 -25.07
N LYS A 404 -22.24 2.39 -26.06
CA LYS A 404 -22.04 1.93 -27.44
C LYS A 404 -20.90 0.91 -27.60
N LEU A 405 -19.96 0.85 -26.66
CA LEU A 405 -18.87 -0.13 -26.69
C LEU A 405 -19.33 -1.52 -26.25
N LEU A 406 -20.32 -1.59 -25.35
CA LEU A 406 -20.83 -2.83 -24.77
C LEU A 406 -21.52 -3.71 -25.82
N ASN A 407 -21.14 -4.98 -25.87
CA ASN A 407 -21.71 -5.97 -26.77
C ASN A 407 -21.49 -7.40 -26.23
N PRO A 408 -22.06 -8.46 -26.85
CA PRO A 408 -21.94 -9.82 -26.34
C PRO A 408 -20.51 -10.39 -26.24
N LYS A 409 -19.53 -9.78 -26.94
CA LYS A 409 -18.12 -10.14 -26.85
C LYS A 409 -17.41 -9.44 -25.68
N THR A 410 -18.01 -8.42 -25.07
CA THR A 410 -17.46 -7.79 -23.87
C THR A 410 -17.53 -8.76 -22.72
N LYS A 411 -16.37 -9.17 -22.19
CA LYS A 411 -16.29 -10.10 -21.05
C LYS A 411 -15.77 -9.47 -19.78
N LEU A 412 -15.00 -8.39 -19.91
CA LEU A 412 -14.48 -7.64 -18.77
C LEU A 412 -14.56 -6.14 -19.05
N VAL A 413 -15.03 -5.38 -18.07
CA VAL A 413 -14.92 -3.93 -18.00
C VAL A 413 -14.06 -3.59 -16.80
N THR A 414 -12.89 -3.00 -17.02
CA THR A 414 -11.99 -2.59 -15.95
C THR A 414 -11.75 -1.09 -16.01
N PHE A 415 -11.90 -0.42 -14.88
CA PHE A 415 -11.81 1.04 -14.84
C PHE A 415 -11.41 1.56 -13.46
N THR A 416 -10.82 2.74 -13.41
CA THR A 416 -10.48 3.41 -12.15
C THR A 416 -11.71 4.07 -11.51
N GLN A 417 -11.83 3.99 -10.18
CA GLN A 417 -12.84 4.75 -9.45
C GLN A 417 -12.46 6.24 -9.37
N VAL A 418 -11.16 6.53 -9.22
CA VAL A 418 -10.61 7.89 -9.10
C VAL A 418 -9.31 7.98 -9.89
N SER A 419 -9.27 8.85 -10.89
CA SER A 419 -8.06 9.05 -11.70
C SER A 419 -6.90 9.60 -10.87
N ASN A 420 -5.75 8.94 -10.90
CA ASN A 420 -4.55 9.41 -10.22
C ASN A 420 -3.93 10.66 -10.86
N ALA A 421 -4.23 10.92 -12.14
CA ALA A 421 -3.69 12.05 -12.88
C ALA A 421 -4.63 13.25 -12.83
N LEU A 422 -5.94 13.03 -12.99
CA LEU A 422 -6.91 14.12 -13.10
C LEU A 422 -7.71 14.38 -11.82
N GLY A 423 -7.77 13.40 -10.93
CA GLY A 423 -8.67 13.40 -9.77
C GLY A 423 -10.11 13.02 -10.11
N THR A 424 -10.50 12.91 -11.38
CA THR A 424 -11.87 12.57 -11.80
C THR A 424 -12.41 11.36 -11.03
N VAL A 425 -13.58 11.53 -10.38
CA VAL A 425 -14.35 10.43 -9.81
C VAL A 425 -15.25 9.86 -10.91
N THR A 426 -15.15 8.56 -11.19
CA THR A 426 -15.96 7.94 -12.24
C THR A 426 -17.35 7.56 -11.71
N PRO A 427 -18.39 7.55 -12.58
CA PRO A 427 -19.73 7.10 -12.19
C PRO A 427 -19.78 5.57 -12.06
N ALA A 428 -19.03 5.02 -11.10
CA ALA A 428 -18.67 3.61 -11.00
C ALA A 428 -19.90 2.69 -10.94
N LYS A 429 -20.89 3.03 -10.11
CA LYS A 429 -22.14 2.27 -10.03
C LYS A 429 -22.82 2.12 -11.39
N LYS A 430 -22.89 3.21 -12.17
CA LYS A 430 -23.55 3.19 -13.48
C LYS A 430 -22.76 2.38 -14.50
N ILE A 431 -21.43 2.45 -14.45
CA ILE A 431 -20.55 1.66 -15.30
C ILE A 431 -20.74 0.16 -15.00
N ILE A 432 -20.75 -0.22 -13.72
CA ILE A 432 -20.92 -1.61 -13.29
C ILE A 432 -22.29 -2.15 -13.72
N GLU A 433 -23.37 -1.41 -13.46
CA GLU A 433 -24.73 -1.79 -13.87
C GLU A 433 -24.82 -2.11 -15.37
N LEU A 434 -24.25 -1.26 -16.22
CA LEU A 434 -24.26 -1.45 -17.68
C LEU A 434 -23.36 -2.61 -18.12
N ALA A 435 -22.20 -2.80 -17.48
CA ALA A 435 -21.32 -3.94 -17.74
C ALA A 435 -22.04 -5.27 -17.46
N HIS A 436 -22.71 -5.38 -16.32
CA HIS A 436 -23.46 -6.57 -15.93
C HIS A 436 -24.65 -6.84 -16.85
N GLN A 437 -25.35 -5.80 -17.30
CA GLN A 437 -26.42 -5.93 -18.30
C GLN A 437 -25.91 -6.52 -19.63
N ALA A 438 -24.66 -6.27 -19.99
CA ALA A 438 -23.99 -6.87 -21.14
C ALA A 438 -23.39 -8.27 -20.85
N GLY A 439 -23.49 -8.76 -19.63
CA GLY A 439 -22.92 -10.04 -19.18
C GLY A 439 -21.41 -10.00 -18.93
N ALA A 440 -20.81 -8.81 -18.83
CA ALA A 440 -19.40 -8.64 -18.54
C ALA A 440 -19.13 -8.61 -17.03
N LYS A 441 -17.95 -9.09 -16.61
CA LYS A 441 -17.42 -8.88 -15.26
C LYS A 441 -16.77 -7.52 -15.11
N THR A 442 -16.60 -7.06 -13.88
CA THR A 442 -16.05 -5.74 -13.57
C THR A 442 -14.83 -5.81 -12.66
N LEU A 443 -13.80 -5.00 -12.98
CA LEU A 443 -12.69 -4.74 -12.06
C LEU A 443 -12.57 -3.24 -11.81
N LEU A 444 -12.69 -2.83 -10.55
CA LEU A 444 -12.60 -1.45 -10.14
C LEU A 444 -11.24 -1.16 -9.51
N ASP A 445 -10.41 -0.33 -10.17
CA ASP A 445 -9.17 0.17 -9.59
C ASP A 445 -9.47 1.31 -8.61
N GLY A 446 -9.49 0.93 -7.33
CA GLY A 446 -9.75 1.80 -6.20
C GLY A 446 -8.51 2.38 -5.54
N ALA A 447 -7.31 2.26 -6.14
CA ALA A 447 -6.06 2.62 -5.49
C ALA A 447 -6.00 4.09 -5.01
N GLN A 448 -6.74 5.00 -5.64
CA GLN A 448 -6.90 6.38 -5.16
C GLN A 448 -8.18 6.59 -4.35
N SER A 449 -9.26 5.86 -4.62
CA SER A 449 -10.53 6.07 -3.94
C SER A 449 -10.47 5.82 -2.43
N VAL A 450 -9.74 4.79 -1.99
CA VAL A 450 -9.76 4.31 -0.61
C VAL A 450 -9.25 5.31 0.42
N SER A 451 -8.49 6.34 0.02
CA SER A 451 -8.04 7.41 0.92
C SER A 451 -8.97 8.62 0.95
N HIS A 452 -9.89 8.73 -0.02
CA HIS A 452 -10.62 9.98 -0.29
C HIS A 452 -12.13 9.84 -0.22
N LEU A 453 -12.68 8.63 -0.37
CA LEU A 453 -14.12 8.38 -0.42
C LEU A 453 -14.48 7.03 0.22
N ARG A 454 -15.69 6.97 0.79
CA ARG A 454 -16.26 5.71 1.27
C ARG A 454 -16.47 4.76 0.09
N VAL A 455 -16.02 3.52 0.28
CA VAL A 455 -16.25 2.43 -0.67
C VAL A 455 -17.22 1.45 -0.03
N ASP A 456 -18.29 1.15 -0.75
CA ASP A 456 -19.28 0.13 -0.36
C ASP A 456 -19.43 -0.86 -1.52
N LEU A 457 -18.74 -2.00 -1.41
CA LEU A 457 -18.69 -2.98 -2.49
C LEU A 457 -20.00 -3.73 -2.68
N GLN A 458 -20.80 -3.90 -1.64
CA GLN A 458 -22.14 -4.46 -1.76
C GLN A 458 -23.07 -3.51 -2.53
N ALA A 459 -22.98 -2.21 -2.29
CA ALA A 459 -23.79 -1.22 -3.00
C ALA A 459 -23.31 -0.95 -4.44
N LEU A 460 -22.00 -1.05 -4.69
CA LEU A 460 -21.40 -0.91 -6.02
C LEU A 460 -21.57 -2.15 -6.89
N ASP A 461 -21.64 -3.33 -6.27
CA ASP A 461 -21.73 -4.65 -6.90
C ASP A 461 -20.53 -5.02 -7.79
N ALA A 462 -19.36 -4.42 -7.59
CA ALA A 462 -18.16 -4.75 -8.36
C ALA A 462 -17.78 -6.23 -8.21
N ASP A 463 -17.34 -6.90 -9.29
CA ASP A 463 -16.90 -8.30 -9.20
C ASP A 463 -15.50 -8.42 -8.60
N PHE A 464 -14.63 -7.46 -8.91
CA PHE A 464 -13.31 -7.28 -8.32
C PHE A 464 -13.06 -5.81 -7.95
N PHE A 465 -12.32 -5.59 -6.87
CA PHE A 465 -11.87 -4.27 -6.45
C PHE A 465 -10.44 -4.35 -5.93
N VAL A 466 -9.61 -3.34 -6.23
CA VAL A 466 -8.19 -3.38 -5.84
C VAL A 466 -7.75 -2.08 -5.19
N PHE A 467 -6.85 -2.17 -4.21
CA PHE A 467 -6.13 -0.99 -3.69
C PHE A 467 -4.75 -1.33 -3.13
N SER A 468 -3.93 -0.30 -2.90
CA SER A 468 -2.59 -0.42 -2.31
C SER A 468 -2.53 0.22 -0.93
N GLY A 469 -1.96 -0.46 0.06
CA GLY A 469 -1.88 0.02 1.44
C GLY A 469 -1.13 1.35 1.59
N HIS A 470 -0.05 1.54 0.84
CA HIS A 470 0.75 2.78 0.88
C HIS A 470 0.01 4.04 0.40
N LYS A 471 -1.19 3.89 -0.19
CA LYS A 471 -2.06 5.01 -0.56
C LYS A 471 -3.16 5.28 0.46
N VAL A 472 -3.38 4.40 1.42
CA VAL A 472 -4.30 4.59 2.56
C VAL A 472 -3.52 4.65 3.88
N PHE A 473 -2.44 5.45 3.89
CA PHE A 473 -1.60 5.74 5.07
C PHE A 473 -0.89 4.53 5.70
N GLY A 474 -1.01 3.36 5.07
CA GLY A 474 -0.41 2.10 5.49
C GLY A 474 1.00 1.89 4.92
N PRO A 475 1.62 0.75 5.27
CA PRO A 475 2.98 0.40 4.84
C PRO A 475 3.07 0.16 3.33
N THR A 476 4.31 0.16 2.83
CA THR A 476 4.64 -0.32 1.48
C THR A 476 4.53 -1.84 1.40
N GLY A 477 4.47 -2.40 0.19
CA GLY A 477 4.57 -3.85 0.02
C GLY A 477 3.33 -4.66 0.44
N ILE A 478 2.21 -3.98 0.74
CA ILE A 478 0.91 -4.59 1.00
C ILE A 478 -0.19 -3.88 0.20
N GLY A 479 -1.16 -4.65 -0.26
CA GLY A 479 -2.38 -4.22 -0.92
C GLY A 479 -3.41 -5.34 -0.89
N VAL A 480 -4.55 -5.08 -1.52
CA VAL A 480 -5.72 -5.93 -1.41
C VAL A 480 -6.32 -6.13 -2.79
N LEU A 481 -6.69 -7.38 -3.07
CA LEU A 481 -7.71 -7.75 -4.03
C LEU A 481 -8.96 -8.14 -3.25
N TYR A 482 -10.04 -7.42 -3.47
CA TYR A 482 -11.37 -7.94 -3.24
C TYR A 482 -11.86 -8.68 -4.50
N GLY A 483 -12.48 -9.84 -4.31
CA GLY A 483 -13.28 -10.49 -5.36
C GLY A 483 -14.44 -11.24 -4.74
N LYS A 484 -15.58 -11.28 -5.43
CA LYS A 484 -16.74 -12.07 -4.99
C LYS A 484 -16.32 -13.51 -4.72
N GLU A 485 -16.74 -14.06 -3.57
CA GLU A 485 -16.22 -15.33 -3.05
C GLU A 485 -16.36 -16.49 -4.05
N ASP A 486 -17.53 -16.64 -4.66
CA ASP A 486 -17.79 -17.67 -5.69
C ASP A 486 -16.83 -17.53 -6.88
N LEU A 487 -16.60 -16.29 -7.32
CA LEU A 487 -15.72 -15.98 -8.45
C LEU A 487 -14.25 -16.33 -8.14
N LEU A 488 -13.81 -16.04 -6.92
CA LEU A 488 -12.48 -16.41 -6.45
C LEU A 488 -12.33 -17.94 -6.34
N ASN A 489 -13.36 -18.65 -5.87
CA ASN A 489 -13.34 -20.10 -5.71
C ASN A 489 -13.43 -20.88 -7.02
N GLU A 490 -14.01 -20.30 -8.08
CA GLU A 490 -14.00 -20.84 -9.45
C GLU A 490 -12.69 -20.59 -10.20
N THR A 491 -11.90 -19.62 -9.71
CA THR A 491 -10.68 -19.15 -10.37
C THR A 491 -9.46 -20.02 -10.04
N GLN A 492 -8.68 -20.40 -11.06
CA GLN A 492 -7.44 -21.17 -10.88
C GLN A 492 -6.38 -20.35 -10.11
N PRO A 493 -5.54 -20.98 -9.26
CA PRO A 493 -4.47 -20.27 -8.57
C PRO A 493 -3.48 -19.61 -9.54
N TRP A 494 -2.87 -18.48 -9.13
CA TRP A 494 -1.83 -17.82 -9.93
C TRP A 494 -0.42 -18.25 -9.52
N GLN A 495 -0.04 -17.98 -8.27
CA GLN A 495 1.25 -18.39 -7.71
C GLN A 495 1.08 -19.72 -6.97
N GLY A 496 2.03 -20.64 -7.12
CA GLY A 496 2.01 -21.96 -6.48
C GLY A 496 3.08 -22.08 -5.39
N GLY A 497 2.74 -22.71 -4.27
CA GLY A 497 3.67 -22.93 -3.16
C GLY A 497 2.96 -23.40 -1.90
N GLY A 498 3.65 -23.31 -0.75
CA GLY A 498 3.01 -23.53 0.56
C GLY A 498 1.91 -22.52 0.85
N ASN A 499 1.13 -22.73 1.91
CA ASN A 499 0.00 -21.87 2.34
C ASN A 499 -1.27 -21.94 1.50
N MET A 500 -1.14 -22.05 0.18
CA MET A 500 -2.28 -22.12 -0.73
C MET A 500 -2.78 -23.54 -1.02
N ILE A 501 -2.02 -24.55 -0.58
CA ILE A 501 -2.32 -25.98 -0.74
C ILE A 501 -3.00 -26.57 0.49
N LYS A 502 -4.02 -27.40 0.26
CA LYS A 502 -4.66 -28.24 1.28
C LYS A 502 -3.98 -29.60 1.39
N ASP A 503 -3.61 -30.19 0.26
CA ASP A 503 -2.93 -31.49 0.16
C ASP A 503 -2.04 -31.54 -1.09
N VAL A 504 -0.87 -32.17 -0.99
CA VAL A 504 0.12 -32.27 -2.08
C VAL A 504 0.71 -33.68 -2.12
N THR A 505 0.56 -34.34 -3.25
CA THR A 505 1.31 -35.54 -3.64
C THR A 505 2.11 -35.26 -4.93
N PHE A 506 2.93 -36.19 -5.37
CA PHE A 506 3.66 -36.04 -6.65
C PHE A 506 2.72 -36.09 -7.87
N GLU A 507 1.57 -36.75 -7.73
CA GLU A 507 0.59 -36.96 -8.80
C GLU A 507 -0.52 -35.89 -8.81
N HIS A 508 -0.82 -35.29 -7.66
CA HIS A 508 -1.97 -34.41 -7.50
C HIS A 508 -1.76 -33.32 -6.44
N THR A 509 -2.41 -32.18 -6.63
CA THR A 509 -2.45 -31.09 -5.65
C THR A 509 -3.88 -30.62 -5.46
N GLN A 510 -4.32 -30.54 -4.20
CA GLN A 510 -5.59 -29.93 -3.81
C GLN A 510 -5.32 -28.56 -3.20
N PHE A 511 -6.05 -27.55 -3.66
CA PHE A 511 -5.90 -26.17 -3.18
C PHE A 511 -6.90 -25.82 -2.08
N HIS A 512 -6.56 -24.83 -1.25
CA HIS A 512 -7.51 -24.18 -0.37
C HIS A 512 -8.56 -23.38 -1.17
N GLN A 513 -9.64 -22.99 -0.49
CA GLN A 513 -10.55 -21.96 -1.00
C GLN A 513 -9.92 -20.56 -0.83
N ALA A 514 -10.58 -19.56 -1.39
CA ALA A 514 -10.25 -18.17 -1.12
C ALA A 514 -10.37 -17.87 0.40
N PRO A 515 -9.51 -17.00 0.95
CA PRO A 515 -8.51 -16.21 0.24
C PRO A 515 -7.16 -16.93 0.10
N SER A 516 -6.89 -17.94 0.94
CA SER A 516 -5.59 -18.64 1.02
C SER A 516 -5.16 -19.26 -0.31
N ARG A 517 -6.10 -19.64 -1.19
CA ARG A 517 -5.83 -20.08 -2.58
C ARG A 517 -4.85 -19.16 -3.32
N PHE A 518 -4.86 -17.88 -3.02
CA PHE A 518 -4.11 -16.84 -3.73
C PHE A 518 -2.94 -16.24 -2.93
N GLU A 519 -2.73 -16.69 -1.69
CA GLU A 519 -1.67 -16.21 -0.80
C GLU A 519 -0.56 -17.25 -0.68
N ALA A 520 0.17 -17.49 -1.77
CA ALA A 520 1.22 -18.48 -1.85
C ALA A 520 2.48 -18.06 -1.07
N GLY A 521 3.02 -19.00 -0.28
CA GLY A 521 4.20 -18.76 0.55
C GLY A 521 3.90 -17.99 1.84
N THR A 522 4.95 -17.53 2.50
CA THR A 522 4.81 -16.63 3.66
C THR A 522 4.44 -15.24 3.16
N GLY A 523 3.27 -14.73 3.55
CA GLY A 523 2.81 -13.40 3.20
C GLY A 523 3.55 -12.27 3.90
N ASN A 524 3.19 -11.03 3.59
CA ASN A 524 3.73 -9.84 4.26
C ASN A 524 2.95 -9.54 5.56
N ILE A 525 3.21 -10.32 6.60
CA ILE A 525 2.38 -10.39 7.82
C ILE A 525 2.37 -9.05 8.57
N ALA A 526 3.55 -8.51 8.90
CA ALA A 526 3.66 -7.27 9.68
C ALA A 526 3.02 -6.07 8.96
N ASP A 527 3.16 -6.00 7.63
CA ASP A 527 2.59 -4.90 6.86
C ASP A 527 1.07 -5.04 6.67
N ALA A 528 0.52 -6.26 6.61
CA ALA A 528 -0.93 -6.47 6.69
C ALA A 528 -1.49 -5.96 8.02
N VAL A 529 -0.80 -6.28 9.11
CA VAL A 529 -1.13 -5.76 10.45
C VAL A 529 -1.03 -4.24 10.51
N GLY A 530 0.01 -3.65 9.93
CA GLY A 530 0.17 -2.19 9.79
C GLY A 530 -0.92 -1.55 8.92
N LEU A 531 -1.37 -2.21 7.86
CA LEU A 531 -2.51 -1.78 7.05
C LEU A 531 -3.80 -1.75 7.88
N GLY A 532 -4.02 -2.76 8.74
CA GLY A 532 -5.14 -2.77 9.69
C GLY A 532 -5.14 -1.52 10.59
N ALA A 533 -3.98 -1.14 11.15
CA ALA A 533 -3.86 0.09 11.95
C ALA A 533 -4.10 1.37 11.14
N ALA A 534 -3.71 1.39 9.86
CA ALA A 534 -3.97 2.53 8.98
C ALA A 534 -5.47 2.71 8.70
N ILE A 535 -6.17 1.59 8.50
CA ILE A 535 -7.64 1.57 8.33
C ILE A 535 -8.34 2.04 9.62
N ASP A 536 -7.91 1.57 10.80
CA ASP A 536 -8.45 2.06 12.07
C ASP A 536 -8.27 3.57 12.21
N TYR A 537 -7.10 4.09 11.81
CA TYR A 537 -6.81 5.52 11.85
C TYR A 537 -7.76 6.32 10.95
N VAL A 538 -7.97 5.89 9.71
CA VAL A 538 -8.90 6.51 8.76
C VAL A 538 -10.34 6.44 9.28
N ASN A 539 -10.77 5.29 9.81
CA ASN A 539 -12.10 5.12 10.37
C ASN A 539 -12.34 5.99 11.61
N ARG A 540 -11.34 6.17 12.47
CA ARG A 540 -11.40 7.05 13.64
C ARG A 540 -11.61 8.51 13.25
N LEU A 541 -10.96 8.97 12.19
CA LEU A 541 -11.20 10.32 11.64
C LEU A 541 -12.55 10.43 10.93
N GLY A 542 -13.02 9.32 10.36
CA GLY A 542 -14.24 9.24 9.57
C GLY A 542 -13.99 9.62 8.12
N ILE A 543 -14.16 8.67 7.20
CA ILE A 543 -13.89 8.87 5.77
C ILE A 543 -14.75 9.99 5.15
N ASP A 544 -15.96 10.22 5.66
CA ASP A 544 -16.84 11.30 5.21
C ASP A 544 -16.29 12.68 5.63
N ASN A 545 -15.73 12.78 6.84
CA ASN A 545 -15.09 14.01 7.32
C ASN A 545 -13.83 14.33 6.51
N ILE A 546 -13.04 13.29 6.21
CA ILE A 546 -11.87 13.38 5.32
C ILE A 546 -12.31 13.88 3.95
N ASN A 547 -13.31 13.25 3.35
CA ASN A 547 -13.83 13.63 2.03
C ASN A 547 -14.29 15.09 2.00
N GLN A 548 -15.07 15.52 2.99
CA GLN A 548 -15.56 16.89 3.07
C GLN A 548 -14.42 17.91 3.22
N TYR A 549 -13.43 17.62 4.07
CA TYR A 549 -12.29 18.50 4.29
C TYR A 549 -11.39 18.59 3.05
N GLU A 550 -11.08 17.47 2.42
CA GLU A 550 -10.29 17.45 1.20
C GLU A 550 -11.00 18.12 0.02
N HIS A 551 -12.33 17.99 -0.07
CA HIS A 551 -13.13 18.72 -1.05
C HIS A 551 -13.06 20.24 -0.82
N TYR A 552 -13.12 20.68 0.44
CA TYR A 552 -12.89 22.09 0.79
C TYR A 552 -11.51 22.59 0.34
N LEU A 553 -10.44 21.83 0.63
CA LEU A 553 -9.08 22.17 0.20
C LEU A 553 -8.94 22.20 -1.32
N LEU A 554 -9.55 21.24 -2.02
CA LEU A 554 -9.57 21.17 -3.47
C LEU A 554 -10.22 22.43 -4.07
N LEU A 555 -11.37 22.86 -3.56
CA LEU A 555 -12.05 24.07 -4.04
C LEU A 555 -11.21 25.32 -3.78
N TYR A 556 -10.62 25.42 -2.57
CA TYR A 556 -9.72 26.50 -2.20
C TYR A 556 -8.52 26.61 -3.15
N ALA A 557 -7.79 25.50 -3.35
CA ALA A 557 -6.66 25.45 -4.27
C ALA A 557 -7.06 25.72 -5.72
N THR A 558 -8.18 25.15 -6.19
CA THR A 558 -8.66 25.32 -7.56
C THR A 558 -8.93 26.79 -7.86
N ASN A 559 -9.54 27.52 -6.94
CA ASN A 559 -9.82 28.95 -7.11
C ASN A 559 -8.52 29.76 -7.21
N LEU A 560 -7.56 29.52 -6.30
CA LEU A 560 -6.30 30.26 -6.31
C LEU A 560 -5.40 29.93 -7.51
N LEU A 561 -5.34 28.65 -7.91
CA LEU A 561 -4.49 28.22 -9.02
C LEU A 561 -4.98 28.75 -10.37
N LYS A 562 -6.30 28.92 -10.55
CA LYS A 562 -6.88 29.52 -11.77
C LYS A 562 -6.39 30.95 -12.01
N ASP A 563 -6.09 31.69 -10.95
CA ASP A 563 -5.63 33.08 -11.03
C ASP A 563 -4.11 33.21 -11.31
N VAL A 564 -3.36 32.10 -11.30
CA VAL A 564 -1.92 32.09 -11.59
C VAL A 564 -1.69 32.30 -13.10
N PRO A 565 -1.02 33.39 -13.52
CA PRO A 565 -0.88 33.71 -14.94
C PRO A 565 -0.18 32.62 -15.77
N GLY A 566 -0.89 32.13 -16.79
CA GLY A 566 -0.38 31.09 -17.68
C GLY A 566 -0.42 29.68 -17.11
N LEU A 567 -1.00 29.48 -15.92
CA LEU A 567 -1.31 28.15 -15.42
C LEU A 567 -2.53 27.59 -16.17
N ARG A 568 -2.46 26.32 -16.55
CA ARG A 568 -3.60 25.56 -17.08
C ARG A 568 -3.78 24.29 -16.27
N LEU A 569 -4.91 24.19 -15.58
CA LEU A 569 -5.35 22.96 -14.92
C LEU A 569 -5.69 21.89 -15.97
N VAL A 570 -5.43 20.63 -15.62
CA VAL A 570 -5.68 19.45 -16.45
C VAL A 570 -6.52 18.49 -15.61
N GLY A 571 -7.74 18.18 -16.06
CA GLY A 571 -8.74 17.47 -15.26
C GLY A 571 -9.56 18.43 -14.40
N THR A 572 -10.63 18.95 -14.98
CA THR A 572 -11.57 19.93 -14.40
C THR A 572 -12.98 19.37 -14.21
N ALA A 573 -13.10 18.03 -14.25
CA ALA A 573 -14.32 17.31 -13.91
C ALA A 573 -15.01 17.89 -12.65
N PRO A 574 -16.35 18.07 -12.68
CA PRO A 574 -17.08 18.63 -11.54
C PRO A 574 -16.92 17.82 -10.26
N ASP A 575 -16.99 16.49 -10.39
CA ASP A 575 -16.71 15.55 -9.30
C ASP A 575 -15.29 15.01 -9.43
N LYS A 576 -14.42 15.43 -8.49
CA LYS A 576 -13.02 15.05 -8.46
C LYS A 576 -12.49 14.99 -7.03
N ALA A 577 -11.56 14.07 -6.81
CA ALA A 577 -10.72 14.01 -5.63
C ALA A 577 -9.64 15.10 -5.66
N SER A 578 -8.88 15.18 -4.57
CA SER A 578 -7.91 16.22 -4.21
C SER A 578 -6.60 16.21 -5.06
N VAL A 579 -6.71 16.05 -6.38
CA VAL A 579 -5.60 16.05 -7.35
C VAL A 579 -5.70 17.26 -8.30
N LEU A 580 -4.63 18.02 -8.45
CA LEU A 580 -4.60 19.32 -9.13
C LEU A 580 -3.53 19.36 -10.23
N SER A 581 -3.56 18.43 -11.18
CA SER A 581 -2.59 18.44 -12.29
C SER A 581 -2.64 19.74 -13.08
N PHE A 582 -1.48 20.30 -13.41
CA PHE A 582 -1.38 21.53 -14.21
C PHE A 582 -0.13 21.58 -15.09
N THR A 583 -0.15 22.56 -16.00
CA THR A 583 1.02 23.01 -16.77
C THR A 583 1.17 24.52 -16.59
N LEU A 584 2.40 25.05 -16.72
CA LEU A 584 2.67 26.48 -16.56
C LEU A 584 3.34 27.04 -17.82
N LYS A 585 2.66 27.93 -18.53
CA LYS A 585 3.15 28.53 -19.78
C LYS A 585 4.50 29.23 -19.57
N GLY A 586 5.46 28.83 -20.39
CA GLY A 586 6.82 29.37 -20.39
C GLY A 586 7.80 28.61 -19.49
N PHE A 587 7.39 27.51 -18.86
CA PHE A 587 8.23 26.65 -18.02
C PHE A 587 8.02 25.19 -18.40
N THR A 588 9.09 24.41 -18.35
CA THR A 588 9.01 22.95 -18.34
C THR A 588 8.47 22.49 -16.98
N ASN A 589 7.83 21.31 -16.94
CA ASN A 589 7.30 20.79 -15.68
C ASN A 589 8.42 20.54 -14.65
N ASP A 590 9.61 20.14 -15.09
CA ASP A 590 10.75 19.89 -14.21
C ASP A 590 11.31 21.19 -13.61
N GLU A 591 11.35 22.29 -14.36
CA GLU A 591 11.71 23.61 -13.81
C GLU A 591 10.74 24.03 -12.70
N VAL A 592 9.43 23.79 -12.88
CA VAL A 592 8.43 24.06 -11.85
C VAL A 592 8.65 23.17 -10.63
N GLY A 593 8.85 21.85 -10.82
CA GLY A 593 9.12 20.92 -9.73
C GLY A 593 10.37 21.28 -8.92
N GLN A 594 11.46 21.63 -9.59
CA GLN A 594 12.70 22.07 -8.93
C GLN A 594 12.51 23.37 -8.16
N ALA A 595 11.76 24.34 -8.70
CA ALA A 595 11.46 25.60 -8.03
C ALA A 595 10.63 25.37 -6.76
N LEU A 596 9.60 24.51 -6.83
CA LEU A 596 8.77 24.15 -5.68
C LEU A 596 9.57 23.38 -4.61
N ASN A 597 10.44 22.46 -5.01
CA ASN A 597 11.30 21.72 -4.08
C ASN A 597 12.24 22.64 -3.29
N LYS A 598 12.76 23.72 -3.90
CA LYS A 598 13.57 24.74 -3.19
C LYS A 598 12.79 25.48 -2.11
N GLU A 599 11.47 25.56 -2.25
CA GLU A 599 10.56 26.14 -1.26
C GLU A 599 10.07 25.11 -0.21
N GLY A 600 10.57 23.86 -0.26
CA GLY A 600 10.18 22.78 0.65
C GLY A 600 8.91 22.03 0.22
N ILE A 601 8.39 22.29 -0.99
CA ILE A 601 7.15 21.74 -1.51
C ILE A 601 7.45 20.51 -2.38
N ALA A 602 7.01 19.35 -1.93
CA ALA A 602 7.12 18.10 -2.67
C ALA A 602 5.89 17.90 -3.58
N VAL A 603 6.10 17.94 -4.89
CA VAL A 603 5.12 17.58 -5.93
C VAL A 603 5.75 16.58 -6.88
N ARG A 604 4.92 15.91 -7.70
CA ARG A 604 5.43 15.06 -8.79
C ARG A 604 5.34 15.77 -10.13
N THR A 605 6.40 15.63 -10.93
CA THR A 605 6.43 16.00 -12.34
C THR A 605 6.55 14.74 -13.18
N GLY A 606 5.95 14.74 -14.37
CA GLY A 606 6.05 13.61 -15.30
C GLY A 606 4.71 13.10 -15.77
N HIS A 607 4.68 11.83 -16.17
CA HIS A 607 3.52 11.21 -16.81
C HIS A 607 2.55 10.52 -15.83
N HIS A 608 2.88 10.47 -14.53
CA HIS A 608 2.08 9.87 -13.46
C HIS A 608 1.62 8.43 -13.75
N CYS A 609 2.38 7.68 -14.54
CA CYS A 609 1.97 6.36 -15.05
C CYS A 609 0.58 6.36 -15.72
N ALA A 610 0.23 7.45 -16.42
CA ALA A 610 -1.07 7.66 -17.05
C ALA A 610 -0.90 8.39 -18.42
N GLN A 611 0.06 7.93 -19.22
CA GLN A 611 0.38 8.57 -20.51
C GLN A 611 -0.82 8.69 -21.48
N PRO A 612 -1.70 7.68 -21.63
CA PRO A 612 -2.82 7.79 -22.57
C PRO A 612 -3.75 8.97 -22.27
N ILE A 613 -4.10 9.21 -21.01
CA ILE A 613 -4.95 10.36 -20.65
C ILE A 613 -4.21 11.67 -20.88
N LEU A 614 -2.93 11.78 -20.53
CA LEU A 614 -2.18 13.02 -20.79
C LEU A 614 -2.10 13.33 -22.29
N ARG A 615 -1.88 12.30 -23.11
CA ARG A 615 -1.84 12.43 -24.58
C ARG A 615 -3.16 12.86 -25.17
N ARG A 616 -4.30 12.39 -24.62
CA ARG A 616 -5.61 12.95 -24.98
C ARG A 616 -5.55 14.48 -24.80
N PHE A 617 -5.09 14.96 -23.65
CA PHE A 617 -5.01 16.40 -23.35
C PHE A 617 -3.88 17.14 -24.11
N GLY A 618 -3.21 16.49 -25.07
CA GLY A 618 -2.11 17.05 -25.85
C GLY A 618 -0.82 17.23 -25.05
N LEU A 619 -0.63 16.42 -24.00
CA LEU A 619 0.49 16.53 -23.06
C LEU A 619 1.23 15.20 -22.91
N GLU A 620 2.54 15.27 -22.65
CA GLU A 620 3.33 14.09 -22.22
C GLU A 620 3.58 14.09 -20.69
N SER A 621 3.53 15.26 -20.05
CA SER A 621 3.72 15.39 -18.60
C SER A 621 2.96 16.57 -18.01
N THR A 622 2.74 16.53 -16.70
CA THR A 622 2.17 17.62 -15.89
C THR A 622 2.91 17.74 -14.56
N VAL A 623 2.72 18.86 -13.87
CA VAL A 623 3.01 18.98 -12.42
C VAL A 623 1.75 18.57 -11.67
N ARG A 624 1.88 17.74 -10.63
CA ARG A 624 0.75 17.21 -9.88
C ARG A 624 0.93 17.37 -8.37
N PRO A 625 0.42 18.48 -7.80
CA PRO A 625 0.02 18.54 -6.41
C PRO A 625 -1.19 17.62 -6.20
N SER A 626 -1.11 16.80 -5.16
CA SER A 626 -2.16 15.91 -4.69
C SER A 626 -2.22 16.02 -3.19
N LEU A 627 -3.39 16.38 -2.65
CA LEU A 627 -3.58 16.70 -1.24
C LEU A 627 -4.03 15.46 -0.47
N ALA A 628 -3.92 15.53 0.85
CA ALA A 628 -4.51 14.62 1.81
C ALA A 628 -5.06 15.42 2.99
N PHE A 629 -5.83 14.79 3.87
CA PHE A 629 -6.46 15.45 5.02
C PHE A 629 -5.49 16.14 6.00
N TYR A 630 -4.19 15.84 6.00
CA TYR A 630 -3.20 16.54 6.84
C TYR A 630 -2.61 17.80 6.19
N ASN A 631 -2.95 18.09 4.93
CA ASN A 631 -2.57 19.34 4.28
C ASN A 631 -3.48 20.48 4.75
N THR A 632 -3.02 21.72 4.60
CA THR A 632 -3.76 22.91 5.06
C THR A 632 -3.91 23.98 3.97
N CYS A 633 -4.71 25.01 4.24
CA CYS A 633 -4.79 26.18 3.36
C CYS A 633 -3.44 26.89 3.25
N GLU A 634 -2.64 26.94 4.32
CA GLU A 634 -1.31 27.54 4.31
C GLU A 634 -0.32 26.77 3.42
N ASP A 635 -0.44 25.44 3.37
CA ASP A 635 0.33 24.61 2.43
C ASP A 635 0.01 25.02 0.97
N ILE A 636 -1.28 25.27 0.68
CA ILE A 636 -1.77 25.71 -0.65
C ILE A 636 -1.34 27.16 -0.95
N ASP A 637 -1.43 28.07 0.02
CA ASP A 637 -1.00 29.46 -0.14
C ASP A 637 0.48 29.52 -0.49
N THR A 638 1.30 28.73 0.20
CA THR A 638 2.75 28.64 -0.08
C THR A 638 3.03 28.09 -1.49
N LEU A 639 2.25 27.11 -1.96
CA LEU A 639 2.30 26.63 -3.35
C LEU A 639 2.00 27.76 -4.34
N VAL A 640 0.90 28.47 -4.15
CA VAL A 640 0.46 29.54 -5.06
C VAL A 640 1.46 30.69 -5.08
N GLU A 641 1.94 31.12 -3.92
CA GLU A 641 2.99 32.15 -3.80
C GLU A 641 4.27 31.74 -4.52
N SER A 642 4.69 30.48 -4.40
CA SER A 642 5.89 29.96 -5.07
C SER A 642 5.74 29.98 -6.60
N LEU A 643 4.56 29.69 -7.12
CA LEU A 643 4.26 29.80 -8.55
C LEU A 643 4.27 31.26 -9.03
N TYR A 644 3.72 32.20 -8.26
CA TYR A 644 3.83 33.63 -8.58
C TYR A 644 5.27 34.13 -8.54
N LYS A 645 6.09 33.71 -7.55
CA LYS A 645 7.51 34.05 -7.48
C LYS A 645 8.26 33.55 -8.72
N LEU A 646 7.99 32.30 -9.14
CA LEU A 646 8.58 31.72 -10.35
C LEU A 646 8.24 32.55 -11.61
N LYS A 647 7.01 33.05 -11.72
CA LYS A 647 6.57 33.92 -12.84
C LYS A 647 7.16 35.32 -12.81
N ARG A 648 7.51 35.88 -11.65
CA ARG A 648 8.10 37.23 -11.53
C ARG A 648 9.60 37.25 -11.84
N ASN A 649 10.29 36.12 -11.67
CA ASN A 649 11.74 36.01 -11.85
C ASN A 649 12.16 35.75 -13.32
N LYS A 650 11.21 35.81 -14.26
CA LYS A 650 11.41 35.62 -15.70
C LYS A 650 10.71 36.75 -16.44
#